data_AF-A0A4V4H018-F1
#
_entry.id   AF-A0A4V4H018-F1
#
_cell.length_a   1.000
_cell.length_b   1.000
_cell.length_c   1.000
_cell.angle_alpha   90.00
_cell.angle_beta   90.00
_cell.angle_gamma   90.00
#
_symmetry.space_group_name_H-M   'P 1'
#
loop_
_entity.id
_entity.type
_entity.pdbx_description
1 polymer ?
#
loop_
_entity_poly.entity_id
_entity_poly.type
_entity_poly.pdbx_seq_one_letter_code
_entity_poly.pdbx_strand_id
1 'polypeptide(L)'
;MINGRKNNLKDGSALILSVWLLLLTSDIWANYFSSPVFINSLTGIVQDTTKPVRGSDTIPRKTDSIFRQRDTIPSKDTLINKSDTVNIPVSQDSLDAPVSYKASDSMVLIVPEKKIILFSKGNIKYKDMDLSADSIEMDQASQMVIATYRKDTAGNIIGRPVMIQADSKMGSDIIKYNFKNQKGITENTITQQGEMYVQGEKVKKINERDFFAYRSQFTTCNLDTPHFAFRANKMKMVSQKLAISGPIHPEFEGVPVPVYIPFGFFPLSQGRHSGILPPQFSQSEQFGLGLEGLGYYKVLSEYFDVTLRSNIYSYGGYSLFLTPTYRKRYRYNGTMNLVYQNSRILSSGTKQEFDNTKTYSISWSHTVDSRARPGTSFSANVNISSTKFNALIPNNPTLNFSNTLTSSIAYSKTWGTKYNLTATANHSQNNLTREIQMSLPNLSFTVNTLYPLQPKDYTGISKWYHKLGVGLNSTVANQINFREQDFSFSHLLDTMQWGAQHSVPIQLSLPQLGPIQIAPGISYQEKWYSRRLTRRWDSAANKLDTSVSKGLYRANDVSFSLGLSTALFGMFDKFGKKSPVAAIRHVIRPTVSVSYKPDMGAKHYYTEQVDSFGHTQRFSYFDGSIYGPPSEGTFGGIGFGIDNNIEAKVRSKKDTANGGLKKIRLIDGFGFTSSYNFIADSFKLAPFSLYVRSTLFEKINITAGATMDPYQVDTFGYRIDKYMWEGNKFSLKNLGRITNGNIAISTSFQSTKVKDKKAAQQKEEALREEGILTPEEQQAQLAYTRQNPAEFADFNVPWSLSLSYSMSFSRGFKPDYSGWETITYSNLSWNGDFNLTPKWKFGMNGYYDIKTSSIQTFTMYISREMHCWQLSINVTPVGLYRTFNFTISPKSGILRDLRINRTRYFYQ
;
A
#
# COMPACT_ATOMS: atom_id res chain seq x y z
N MET A 1 -28.36 -43.33 35.63
CA MET A 1 -28.64 -41.89 35.86
C MET A 1 -27.51 -41.07 35.27
N ILE A 2 -27.90 -40.04 34.50
CA ILE A 2 -27.12 -38.89 34.01
C ILE A 2 -26.12 -39.17 32.85
N ASN A 3 -26.60 -38.77 31.67
CA ASN A 3 -25.97 -38.87 30.36
C ASN A 3 -25.11 -37.65 30.01
N GLY A 4 -24.05 -37.94 29.24
CA GLY A 4 -23.06 -36.98 28.74
C GLY A 4 -23.57 -35.94 27.74
N ARG A 5 -22.85 -34.81 27.71
CA ARG A 5 -23.04 -33.71 26.77
C ARG A 5 -21.90 -33.69 25.75
N LYS A 6 -22.27 -33.74 24.47
CA LYS A 6 -21.42 -33.68 23.29
C LYS A 6 -20.80 -32.29 23.13
N ASN A 7 -19.48 -32.23 22.95
CA ASN A 7 -18.77 -31.04 22.47
C ASN A 7 -19.16 -30.76 21.01
N ASN A 8 -19.57 -29.53 20.74
CA ASN A 8 -20.11 -29.11 19.45
C ASN A 8 -18.95 -28.68 18.52
N LEU A 9 -18.89 -29.31 17.35
CA LEU A 9 -17.78 -29.26 16.39
C LEU A 9 -17.91 -28.04 15.44
N LYS A 10 -17.92 -26.81 15.98
CA LYS A 10 -17.92 -25.58 15.16
C LYS A 10 -16.65 -24.74 15.26
N ASP A 11 -15.82 -24.93 16.30
CA ASP A 11 -14.57 -24.17 16.47
C ASP A 11 -13.32 -24.91 15.96
N GLY A 12 -13.47 -26.17 15.53
CA GLY A 12 -12.35 -27.01 15.07
C GLY A 12 -11.86 -26.70 13.65
N SER A 13 -12.67 -26.12 12.78
CA SER A 13 -12.30 -25.92 11.36
C SER A 13 -11.24 -24.84 11.17
N ALA A 14 -11.28 -23.74 11.94
CA ALA A 14 -10.25 -22.70 11.90
C ALA A 14 -8.92 -23.16 12.50
N LEU A 15 -8.97 -24.02 13.53
CA LEU A 15 -7.79 -24.57 14.19
C LEU A 15 -7.12 -25.65 13.32
N ILE A 16 -7.90 -26.48 12.64
CA ILE A 16 -7.39 -27.47 11.69
C ILE A 16 -6.82 -26.80 10.44
N LEU A 17 -7.43 -25.72 9.93
CA LEU A 17 -6.94 -24.99 8.76
C LEU A 17 -5.67 -24.17 9.06
N SER A 18 -5.54 -23.64 10.29
CA SER A 18 -4.30 -23.00 10.77
C SER A 18 -3.19 -24.00 11.07
N VAL A 19 -3.51 -25.18 11.62
CA VAL A 19 -2.57 -26.30 11.76
C VAL A 19 -2.12 -26.82 10.38
N TRP A 20 -3.02 -26.90 9.39
CA TRP A 20 -2.66 -27.28 8.02
C TRP A 20 -1.78 -26.24 7.31
N LEU A 21 -2.01 -24.94 7.52
CA LEU A 21 -1.14 -23.87 7.02
C LEU A 21 0.24 -23.88 7.69
N LEU A 22 0.32 -24.25 8.98
CA LEU A 22 1.57 -24.43 9.71
C LEU A 22 2.32 -25.71 9.28
N LEU A 23 1.60 -26.79 8.93
CA LEU A 23 2.19 -28.03 8.40
C LEU A 23 2.69 -27.86 6.96
N LEU A 24 1.96 -27.13 6.11
CA LEU A 24 2.41 -26.80 4.74
C LEU A 24 3.64 -25.88 4.68
N THR A 25 4.00 -25.23 5.80
CA THR A 25 5.19 -24.40 5.91
C THR A 25 6.37 -25.07 6.61
N SER A 26 6.18 -26.26 7.19
CA SER A 26 7.21 -26.94 8.01
C SER A 26 7.94 -28.12 7.35
N ASP A 27 7.49 -28.66 6.21
CA ASP A 27 8.19 -29.78 5.55
C ASP A 27 8.65 -29.48 4.11
N ILE A 28 9.84 -28.90 3.99
CA ILE A 28 10.71 -29.11 2.83
C ILE A 28 12.02 -29.68 3.37
N TRP A 29 12.13 -31.00 3.31
CA TRP A 29 13.34 -31.76 3.63
C TRP A 29 14.54 -31.27 2.81
N ALA A 30 15.55 -30.73 3.49
CA ALA A 30 16.90 -30.60 2.98
C ALA A 30 17.87 -31.00 4.10
N ASN A 31 18.62 -32.07 3.82
CA ASN A 31 19.61 -32.72 4.68
C ASN A 31 20.48 -31.73 5.46
N TYR A 32 20.44 -31.82 6.80
CA TYR A 32 21.52 -31.34 7.65
C TYR A 32 21.84 -32.40 8.72
N PHE A 33 23.14 -32.59 8.89
CA PHE A 33 23.78 -33.56 9.77
C PHE A 33 23.26 -33.52 11.20
N SER A 34 23.15 -34.71 11.79
CA SER A 34 22.75 -34.98 13.17
C SER A 34 23.69 -34.34 14.19
N SER A 35 23.12 -33.60 15.15
CA SER A 35 23.68 -33.46 16.50
C SER A 35 22.54 -33.64 17.52
N PRO A 36 22.74 -34.36 18.64
CA PRO A 36 21.65 -34.93 19.39
C PRO A 36 21.22 -34.09 20.60
N VAL A 37 19.95 -34.27 20.97
CA VAL A 37 19.28 -34.02 22.26
C VAL A 37 19.02 -32.55 22.65
N PHE A 38 17.73 -32.19 22.62
CA PHE A 38 17.16 -31.03 23.31
C PHE A 38 16.19 -31.54 24.39
N ILE A 39 16.60 -31.51 25.65
CA ILE A 39 15.75 -31.74 26.82
C ILE A 39 15.92 -30.54 27.76
N ASN A 40 14.79 -29.90 28.10
CA ASN A 40 14.52 -29.01 29.26
C ASN A 40 15.40 -27.73 29.40
N SER A 41 14.94 -26.57 29.88
CA SER A 41 13.76 -26.18 30.65
C SER A 41 13.56 -24.66 30.55
N LEU A 42 12.30 -24.23 30.60
CA LEU A 42 11.77 -22.87 30.50
C LEU A 42 12.07 -21.91 31.68
N THR A 43 13.10 -22.15 32.48
CA THR A 43 13.49 -21.23 33.56
C THR A 43 14.99 -21.33 33.84
N GLY A 44 15.76 -20.42 33.27
CA GLY A 44 17.20 -20.28 33.54
C GLY A 44 17.64 -18.86 33.21
N ILE A 45 17.82 -18.03 34.23
CA ILE A 45 18.46 -16.71 34.10
C ILE A 45 19.95 -16.98 34.04
N VAL A 46 20.59 -16.72 32.89
CA VAL A 46 22.05 -16.59 32.79
C VAL A 46 22.35 -15.36 31.95
N GLN A 47 22.95 -14.34 32.58
CA GLN A 47 23.77 -13.35 31.89
C GLN A 47 25.00 -14.07 31.36
N ASP A 48 25.30 -13.99 30.07
CA ASP A 48 26.67 -13.63 29.69
C ASP A 48 26.76 -13.11 28.25
N THR A 49 27.60 -12.09 28.08
CA THR A 49 27.79 -11.32 26.85
C THR A 49 29.16 -11.67 26.30
N THR A 50 29.24 -12.57 25.32
CA THR A 50 30.52 -12.82 24.63
C THR A 50 30.72 -11.82 23.49
N LYS A 51 31.74 -10.96 23.61
CA LYS A 51 32.27 -10.11 22.52
C LYS A 51 32.78 -10.96 21.35
N PRO A 52 32.68 -10.51 20.09
CA PRO A 52 33.26 -11.22 18.95
C PRO A 52 34.79 -11.11 18.93
N VAL A 53 35.46 -12.25 18.82
CA VAL A 53 36.91 -12.38 18.62
C VAL A 53 37.24 -12.04 17.17
N ARG A 54 38.18 -11.10 16.94
CA ARG A 54 38.77 -10.86 15.61
C ARG A 54 39.81 -11.94 15.33
N GLY A 55 39.73 -12.56 14.15
CA GLY A 55 40.71 -13.56 13.70
C GLY A 55 42.11 -12.96 13.54
N SER A 56 43.10 -13.69 14.02
CA SER A 56 44.53 -13.38 13.86
C SER A 56 44.98 -13.71 12.44
N ASP A 57 45.53 -12.71 11.74
CA ASP A 57 46.24 -12.90 10.47
C ASP A 57 47.66 -13.43 10.76
N THR A 58 48.02 -14.53 10.09
CA THR A 58 49.27 -15.27 10.27
C THR A 58 50.25 -14.94 9.15
N ILE A 59 51.17 -14.00 9.40
CA ILE A 59 52.43 -13.89 8.66
C ILE A 59 53.57 -13.68 9.67
N PRO A 60 54.58 -14.58 9.75
CA PRO A 60 55.62 -14.53 10.77
C PRO A 60 56.71 -13.52 10.36
N ARG A 61 56.95 -12.51 11.21
CA ARG A 61 58.07 -11.58 11.03
C ARG A 61 59.32 -12.14 11.69
N LYS A 62 60.22 -12.66 10.86
CA LYS A 62 61.56 -13.15 11.23
C LYS A 62 62.42 -11.98 11.73
N THR A 63 63.05 -12.16 12.89
CA THR A 63 64.13 -11.31 13.40
C THR A 63 65.43 -11.65 12.68
N ASP A 64 66.13 -10.64 12.18
CA ASP A 64 67.53 -10.78 11.80
C ASP A 64 68.34 -9.51 12.10
N SER A 65 69.64 -9.73 12.19
CA SER A 65 70.57 -9.18 13.16
C SER A 65 71.47 -8.03 12.64
N ILE A 66 71.85 -7.14 13.57
CA ILE A 66 73.17 -6.46 13.69
C ILE A 66 73.46 -5.17 12.87
N PHE A 67 73.54 -4.09 13.66
CA PHE A 67 74.49 -2.94 13.71
C PHE A 67 75.10 -2.32 12.44
N ARG A 68 74.97 -0.99 12.31
CA ARG A 68 76.13 -0.08 12.45
C ARG A 68 75.77 1.41 12.53
N GLN A 69 76.68 2.10 13.22
CA GLN A 69 76.80 3.52 13.57
C GLN A 69 76.49 4.51 12.44
N ARG A 70 76.00 5.69 12.84
CA ARG A 70 76.20 6.93 12.08
C ARG A 70 76.38 8.11 13.04
N ASP A 71 77.53 8.77 12.90
CA ASP A 71 77.85 10.09 13.45
C ASP A 71 78.09 11.07 12.29
N THR A 72 77.98 12.37 12.59
CA THR A 72 78.27 13.61 11.82
C THR A 72 77.27 14.11 10.74
N ILE A 73 76.26 14.89 11.19
CA ILE A 73 75.98 16.35 11.01
C ILE A 73 76.55 17.07 9.73
N PRO A 74 75.95 18.15 9.12
CA PRO A 74 74.75 18.98 9.47
C PRO A 74 73.74 19.32 8.33
N SER A 75 72.51 19.74 8.67
CA SER A 75 72.07 21.16 8.54
C SER A 75 70.56 21.40 8.71
N LYS A 76 70.27 22.34 9.63
CA LYS A 76 69.20 23.36 9.70
C LYS A 76 67.72 22.96 9.82
N ASP A 77 67.36 22.69 11.08
CA ASP A 77 66.46 23.46 11.95
C ASP A 77 65.13 24.03 11.41
N THR A 78 64.02 23.42 11.86
CA THR A 78 62.75 24.09 12.20
C THR A 78 62.05 23.28 13.30
N LEU A 79 62.35 23.62 14.55
CA LEU A 79 61.50 23.50 15.75
C LEU A 79 60.48 22.35 15.76
N ILE A 80 60.93 21.16 16.17
CA ILE A 80 60.03 20.16 16.75
C ILE A 80 59.78 20.58 18.20
N ASN A 81 58.60 21.17 18.46
CA ASN A 81 58.11 21.39 19.82
C ASN A 81 57.91 20.03 20.50
N LYS A 82 58.93 19.60 21.23
CA LYS A 82 58.83 18.51 22.19
C LYS A 82 58.02 19.05 23.37
N SER A 83 56.72 18.74 23.44
CA SER A 83 55.93 19.06 24.63
C SER A 83 56.43 18.18 25.77
N ASP A 84 57.25 18.76 26.65
CA ASP A 84 57.63 18.14 27.89
C ASP A 84 56.35 17.88 28.69
N THR A 85 55.96 16.61 28.85
CA THR A 85 54.75 16.26 29.60
C THR A 85 55.15 16.28 31.06
N VAL A 86 55.11 17.47 31.66
CA VAL A 86 55.30 17.63 33.10
C VAL A 86 54.21 16.81 33.79
N ASN A 87 54.61 15.76 34.50
CA ASN A 87 53.71 14.95 35.31
C ASN A 87 53.40 15.74 36.58
N ILE A 88 52.47 16.69 36.47
CA ILE A 88 52.01 17.51 37.60
C ILE A 88 51.17 16.60 38.51
N PRO A 89 51.52 16.45 39.80
CA PRO A 89 50.66 15.73 40.75
C PRO A 89 49.33 16.49 40.89
N VAL A 90 48.30 15.91 40.28
CA VAL A 90 46.93 16.45 40.32
C VAL A 90 46.30 16.04 41.65
N SER A 91 45.70 16.98 42.39
CA SER A 91 45.03 16.69 43.66
C SER A 91 43.85 15.74 43.44
N GLN A 92 43.52 14.88 44.43
CA GLN A 92 42.30 14.05 44.38
C GLN A 92 41.01 14.87 44.26
N ASP A 93 41.06 16.16 44.59
CA ASP A 93 39.94 17.09 44.47
C ASP A 93 39.87 17.82 43.12
N SER A 94 40.83 17.60 42.23
CA SER A 94 40.85 18.20 40.89
C SER A 94 39.85 17.52 39.95
N LEU A 95 39.37 18.28 38.97
CA LEU A 95 38.47 17.78 37.94
C LEU A 95 39.17 16.82 36.99
N ASP A 96 38.47 15.78 36.53
CA ASP A 96 39.02 14.74 35.64
C ASP A 96 39.38 15.22 34.21
N ALA A 97 39.09 16.47 33.87
CA ALA A 97 39.31 17.04 32.54
C ALA A 97 39.61 18.55 32.65
N PRO A 98 40.36 19.13 31.71
CA PRO A 98 40.60 20.56 31.68
C PRO A 98 39.30 21.34 31.42
N VAL A 99 39.12 22.45 32.14
CA VAL A 99 38.04 23.41 31.90
C VAL A 99 38.57 24.50 30.98
N SER A 100 37.98 24.61 29.79
CA SER A 100 38.30 25.70 28.85
C SER A 100 37.35 26.85 29.11
N TYR A 101 37.87 28.05 29.34
CA TYR A 101 37.06 29.24 29.56
C TYR A 101 37.51 30.39 28.64
N LYS A 102 36.55 31.20 28.20
CA LYS A 102 36.79 32.43 27.45
C LYS A 102 35.82 33.52 27.92
N ALA A 103 36.26 34.76 27.88
CA ALA A 103 35.46 35.94 28.17
C ALA A 103 35.80 37.03 27.16
N SER A 104 34.87 37.93 26.83
CA SER A 104 35.13 38.98 25.84
C SER A 104 35.65 40.28 26.43
N ASP A 105 35.36 40.55 27.71
CA ASP A 105 35.77 41.79 28.40
C ASP A 105 36.88 41.50 29.42
N SER A 106 36.55 40.79 30.50
CA SER A 106 37.50 40.55 31.58
C SER A 106 37.31 39.21 32.27
N MET A 107 38.41 38.72 32.85
CA MET A 107 38.45 37.54 33.71
C MET A 107 39.15 37.93 35.01
N VAL A 108 38.46 37.76 36.13
CA VAL A 108 38.98 38.07 37.47
C VAL A 108 39.28 36.76 38.20
N LEU A 109 40.55 36.53 38.52
CA LEU A 109 40.98 35.40 39.34
C LEU A 109 41.25 35.87 40.76
N ILE A 110 40.42 35.41 41.70
CA ILE A 110 40.61 35.67 43.13
C ILE A 110 41.34 34.47 43.71
N VAL A 111 42.69 34.52 43.66
CA VAL A 111 43.57 33.39 44.05
C VAL A 111 43.33 32.92 45.49
N PRO A 112 43.19 33.80 46.52
CA PRO A 112 42.92 33.35 47.88
C PRO A 112 41.60 32.59 48.05
N GLU A 113 40.57 33.01 47.32
CA GLU A 113 39.23 32.39 47.35
C GLU A 113 39.08 31.23 46.36
N LYS A 114 40.09 31.00 45.50
CA LYS A 114 40.05 30.02 44.39
C LYS A 114 38.84 30.21 43.46
N LYS A 115 38.46 31.46 43.21
CA LYS A 115 37.35 31.82 42.31
C LYS A 115 37.83 32.41 40.99
N ILE A 116 37.12 32.09 39.91
CA ILE A 116 37.30 32.67 38.59
C ILE A 116 35.97 33.28 38.17
N ILE A 117 35.95 34.57 37.83
CA ILE A 117 34.76 35.27 37.35
C ILE A 117 35.01 35.73 35.91
N LEU A 118 34.12 35.35 35.00
CA LEU A 118 34.16 35.68 33.58
C LEU A 118 33.08 36.71 33.26
N PHE A 119 33.44 37.84 32.66
CA PHE A 119 32.52 38.92 32.32
C PHE A 119 32.38 39.14 30.81
N SER A 120 31.17 39.53 30.40
CA SER A 120 30.74 39.82 29.03
C SER A 120 30.97 38.65 28.10
N LYS A 121 29.91 37.94 27.70
CA LYS A 121 29.97 36.75 26.83
C LYS A 121 30.96 35.67 27.35
N GLY A 122 30.92 35.41 28.65
CA GLY A 122 31.63 34.29 29.26
C GLY A 122 31.17 32.95 28.66
N ASN A 123 32.11 32.06 28.45
CA ASN A 123 31.85 30.69 27.99
C ASN A 123 32.79 29.72 28.69
N ILE A 124 32.22 28.65 29.24
CA ILE A 124 32.94 27.55 29.88
C ILE A 124 32.61 26.26 29.15
N LYS A 125 33.64 25.50 28.79
CA LYS A 125 33.54 24.15 28.23
C LYS A 125 34.20 23.15 29.17
N TYR A 126 33.47 22.11 29.53
CA TYR A 126 33.94 21.01 30.35
C TYR A 126 33.31 19.70 29.87
N LYS A 127 34.14 18.76 29.41
CA LYS A 127 33.70 17.50 28.77
C LYS A 127 32.71 17.79 27.62
N ASP A 128 31.46 17.34 27.75
CA ASP A 128 30.37 17.50 26.79
C ASP A 128 29.47 18.73 27.07
N MET A 129 29.80 19.51 28.11
CA MET A 129 29.05 20.68 28.54
C MET A 129 29.64 21.97 27.95
N ASP A 130 28.79 22.79 27.34
CA ASP A 130 29.09 24.13 26.83
C ASP A 130 28.13 25.14 27.50
N LEU A 131 28.65 25.97 28.39
CA LEU A 131 27.90 26.95 29.18
C LEU A 131 28.29 28.36 28.76
N SER A 132 27.32 29.14 28.29
CA SER A 132 27.51 30.54 27.87
C SER A 132 26.62 31.47 28.70
N ALA A 133 27.14 32.58 29.21
CA ALA A 133 26.37 33.61 29.90
C ALA A 133 27.10 34.97 29.89
N ASP A 134 26.46 36.05 30.36
CA ASP A 134 27.16 37.33 30.51
C ASP A 134 28.13 37.33 31.69
N SER A 135 27.75 36.69 32.81
CA SER A 135 28.60 36.51 33.99
C SER A 135 28.64 35.04 34.38
N ILE A 136 29.84 34.50 34.53
CA ILE A 136 30.06 33.12 35.02
C ILE A 136 31.08 33.17 36.15
N GLU A 137 30.66 32.76 37.34
CA GLU A 137 31.52 32.54 38.51
C GLU A 137 31.79 31.04 38.67
N MET A 138 33.05 30.67 38.75
CA MET A 138 33.52 29.32 39.02
C MET A 138 34.30 29.31 40.34
N ASP A 139 33.79 28.56 41.32
CA ASP A 139 34.46 28.28 42.58
C ASP A 139 35.16 26.92 42.49
N GLN A 140 36.48 26.94 42.51
CA GLN A 140 37.29 25.71 42.39
C GLN A 140 37.31 24.88 43.68
N ALA A 141 37.02 25.46 44.85
CA ALA A 141 36.98 24.69 46.10
C ALA A 141 35.72 23.84 46.18
N SER A 142 34.56 24.43 45.87
CA SER A 142 33.27 23.72 45.85
C SER A 142 32.97 23.02 44.52
N GLN A 143 33.77 23.27 43.48
CA GLN A 143 33.54 22.82 42.11
C GLN A 143 32.19 23.29 41.54
N MET A 144 31.71 24.45 42.01
CA MET A 144 30.43 25.04 41.63
C MET A 144 30.64 26.11 40.56
N VAL A 145 29.73 26.13 39.59
CA VAL A 145 29.60 27.20 38.61
C VAL A 145 28.24 27.86 38.74
N ILE A 146 28.26 29.18 38.80
CA ILE A 146 27.08 30.04 38.84
C ILE A 146 27.14 30.92 37.59
N ALA A 147 26.16 30.76 36.70
CA ALA A 147 26.01 31.61 35.53
C ALA A 147 24.74 32.44 35.63
N THR A 148 24.84 33.74 35.32
CA THR A 148 23.75 34.70 35.36
C THR A 148 23.85 35.71 34.22
N TYR A 149 22.74 36.40 33.95
CA TYR A 149 22.67 37.52 33.04
C TYR A 149 23.01 38.86 33.72
N ARG A 150 23.18 39.91 32.91
CA ARG A 150 23.26 41.32 33.34
C ARG A 150 22.06 42.09 32.80
N LYS A 151 21.64 43.16 33.49
CA LYS A 151 20.62 44.10 32.97
C LYS A 151 21.29 45.35 32.41
N ASP A 152 20.83 45.83 31.26
CA ASP A 152 21.24 47.14 30.73
C ASP A 152 20.58 48.29 31.50
N THR A 153 20.94 49.52 31.15
CA THR A 153 20.37 50.75 31.74
C THR A 153 18.89 50.94 31.43
N ALA A 154 18.34 50.24 30.43
CA ALA A 154 16.92 50.20 30.09
C ALA A 154 16.18 49.00 30.74
N GLY A 155 16.86 48.18 31.54
CA GLY A 155 16.31 47.00 32.21
C GLY A 155 16.24 45.73 31.36
N ASN A 156 16.74 45.73 30.13
CA ASN A 156 16.76 44.55 29.26
C ASN A 156 17.83 43.55 29.71
N ILE A 157 17.49 42.26 29.61
CA ILE A 157 18.38 41.16 29.97
C ILE A 157 19.42 40.95 28.85
N ILE A 158 20.70 41.06 29.18
CA ILE A 158 21.84 40.78 28.30
C ILE A 158 22.51 39.48 28.72
N GLY A 159 22.70 38.58 27.75
CA GLY A 159 23.49 37.36 27.91
C GLY A 159 22.88 36.33 28.87
N ARG A 160 21.59 36.00 28.67
CA ARG A 160 20.90 34.94 29.40
C ARG A 160 21.69 33.62 29.35
N PRO A 161 21.96 32.96 30.49
CA PRO A 161 22.66 31.68 30.52
C PRO A 161 22.04 30.62 29.60
N VAL A 162 22.89 30.00 28.79
CA VAL A 162 22.57 28.85 27.94
C VAL A 162 23.57 27.74 28.20
N MET A 163 23.06 26.58 28.62
CA MET A 163 23.82 25.35 28.78
C MET A 163 23.42 24.37 27.68
N ILE A 164 24.41 23.84 26.97
CA ILE A 164 24.27 22.74 26.02
C ILE A 164 25.05 21.56 26.59
N GLN A 165 24.39 20.43 26.79
CA GLN A 165 25.04 19.21 27.25
C GLN A 165 24.47 18.01 26.49
N ALA A 166 25.32 17.30 25.75
CA ALA A 166 24.90 16.30 24.76
C ALA A 166 23.79 16.87 23.84
N ASP A 167 22.61 16.26 23.82
CA ASP A 167 21.46 16.68 23.01
C ASP A 167 20.52 17.67 23.72
N SER A 168 20.80 18.01 24.99
CA SER A 168 19.94 18.85 25.82
C SER A 168 20.40 20.32 25.78
N LYS A 169 19.55 21.19 25.23
CA LYS A 169 19.70 22.65 25.30
C LYS A 169 18.81 23.22 26.38
N MET A 170 19.39 24.05 27.25
CA MET A 170 18.72 24.68 28.37
C MET A 170 19.06 26.16 28.42
N GLY A 171 18.06 27.03 28.36
CA GLY A 171 18.18 28.45 28.69
C GLY A 171 17.63 28.70 30.10
N SER A 172 18.28 29.54 30.91
CA SER A 172 17.81 29.86 32.26
C SER A 172 18.29 31.23 32.69
N ASP A 173 17.64 31.81 33.70
CA ASP A 173 18.06 33.08 34.30
C ASP A 173 19.31 32.91 35.16
N ILE A 174 19.30 31.86 35.98
CA ILE A 174 20.41 31.48 36.84
C ILE A 174 20.66 29.99 36.65
N ILE A 175 21.93 29.61 36.47
CA ILE A 175 22.35 28.22 36.44
C ILE A 175 23.39 28.02 37.54
N LYS A 176 23.08 27.16 38.52
CA LYS A 176 24.03 26.70 39.53
C LYS A 176 24.31 25.23 39.28
N TYR A 177 25.55 24.87 38.98
CA TYR A 177 25.93 23.52 38.57
C TYR A 177 27.24 23.08 39.22
N ASN A 178 27.32 21.83 39.66
CA ASN A 178 28.53 21.26 40.23
C ASN A 178 29.21 20.31 39.22
N PHE A 179 30.47 20.55 38.90
CA PHE A 179 31.20 19.75 37.91
C PHE A 179 31.49 18.32 38.36
N LYS A 180 31.70 18.09 39.65
CA LYS A 180 32.10 16.79 40.21
C LYS A 180 30.93 15.82 40.29
N ASN A 181 29.79 16.27 40.83
CA ASN A 181 28.62 15.40 41.06
C ASN A 181 27.50 15.57 40.02
N GLN A 182 27.65 16.49 39.05
CA GLN A 182 26.70 16.80 37.98
C GLN A 182 25.29 17.21 38.47
N LYS A 183 25.17 17.63 39.73
CA LYS A 183 23.93 18.18 40.27
C LYS A 183 23.84 19.65 39.92
N GLY A 184 22.63 20.11 39.62
CA GLY A 184 22.39 21.51 39.30
C GLY A 184 21.00 21.96 39.71
N ILE A 185 20.87 23.26 39.93
CA ILE A 185 19.60 23.94 40.06
C ILE A 185 19.59 25.15 39.15
N THR A 186 18.49 25.31 38.44
CA THR A 186 18.30 26.39 37.48
C THR A 186 16.98 27.10 37.76
N GLU A 187 16.96 28.41 37.50
CA GLU A 187 15.78 29.27 37.74
C GLU A 187 15.24 29.80 36.41
N ASN A 188 13.91 29.83 36.27
CA ASN A 188 13.19 30.22 35.05
C ASN A 188 13.75 29.54 33.79
N THR A 189 13.76 28.21 33.84
CA THR A 189 14.40 27.38 32.84
C THR A 189 13.47 27.05 31.70
N ILE A 190 13.98 27.15 30.48
CA ILE A 190 13.34 26.65 29.26
C ILE A 190 14.25 25.58 28.66
N THR A 191 13.71 24.38 28.44
CA THR A 191 14.41 23.27 27.81
C THR A 191 13.55 22.63 26.74
N GLN A 192 14.19 22.10 25.70
CA GLN A 192 13.53 21.34 24.64
C GLN A 192 13.94 19.87 24.75
N GLN A 193 12.96 18.98 24.76
CA GLN A 193 13.15 17.52 24.79
C GLN A 193 12.25 16.89 23.72
N GLY A 194 12.85 16.43 22.62
CA GLY A 194 12.09 16.00 21.43
C GLY A 194 11.24 17.13 20.86
N GLU A 195 9.94 16.87 20.66
CA GLU A 195 8.96 17.87 20.21
C GLU A 195 8.40 18.75 21.34
N MET A 196 8.74 18.48 22.60
CA MET A 196 8.19 19.22 23.76
C MET A 196 9.14 20.32 24.25
N TYR A 197 8.56 21.50 24.46
CA TYR A 197 9.14 22.60 25.22
C TYR A 197 8.65 22.53 26.66
N VAL A 198 9.59 22.54 27.59
CA VAL A 198 9.32 22.53 29.02
C VAL A 198 9.91 23.78 29.64
N GLN A 199 9.05 24.54 30.32
CA GLN A 199 9.41 25.68 31.13
C GLN A 199 9.18 25.34 32.60
N GLY A 200 10.07 25.76 33.50
CA GLY A 200 9.89 25.58 34.94
C GLY A 200 10.48 26.75 35.73
N GLU A 201 9.80 27.16 36.79
CA GLU A 201 10.28 28.22 37.69
C GLU A 201 11.58 27.81 38.37
N LYS A 202 11.65 26.55 38.83
CA LYS A 202 12.87 25.93 39.37
C LYS A 202 13.03 24.53 38.81
N VAL A 203 14.18 24.24 38.21
CA VAL A 203 14.51 22.90 37.72
C VAL A 203 15.73 22.37 38.47
N LYS A 204 15.60 21.18 39.04
CA LYS A 204 16.64 20.50 39.80
C LYS A 204 17.10 19.26 39.04
N LYS A 205 18.38 19.24 38.67
CA LYS A 205 19.08 18.07 38.12
C LYS A 205 19.74 17.31 39.28
N ILE A 206 19.41 16.03 39.43
CA ILE A 206 19.97 15.19 40.52
C ILE A 206 21.03 14.20 40.07
N ASN A 207 21.04 13.86 38.77
CA ASN A 207 22.02 13.01 38.10
C ASN A 207 21.99 13.34 36.58
N GLU A 208 22.73 12.59 35.78
CA GLU A 208 22.83 12.79 34.33
C GLU A 208 21.47 12.83 33.60
N ARG A 209 20.46 12.05 34.06
CA ARG A 209 19.19 11.80 33.34
C ARG A 209 17.93 12.31 34.03
N ASP A 210 17.94 12.47 35.35
CA ASP A 210 16.77 12.79 36.16
C ASP A 210 16.69 14.27 36.51
N PHE A 211 15.57 14.89 36.14
CA PHE A 211 15.24 16.29 36.37
C PHE A 211 13.90 16.41 37.09
N PHE A 212 13.79 17.34 38.02
CA PHE A 212 12.54 17.74 38.66
C PHE A 212 12.25 19.19 38.35
N ALA A 213 11.05 19.49 37.87
CA ALA A 213 10.59 20.84 37.63
C ALA A 213 9.49 21.20 38.63
N TYR A 214 9.62 22.36 39.25
CA TYR A 214 8.61 23.00 40.10
C TYR A 214 7.90 24.08 39.30
N ARG A 215 6.57 24.09 39.38
CA ARG A 215 5.68 24.96 38.57
C ARG A 215 6.05 24.90 37.10
N SER A 216 5.91 23.70 36.54
CA SER A 216 6.24 23.44 35.15
C SER A 216 5.08 23.79 34.23
N GLN A 217 5.42 24.35 33.09
CA GLN A 217 4.57 24.57 31.93
C GLN A 217 5.18 23.78 30.77
N PHE A 218 4.39 22.99 30.05
CA PHE A 218 4.90 22.26 28.89
C PHE A 218 3.95 22.35 27.69
N THR A 219 4.53 22.37 26.50
CA THR A 219 3.84 22.65 25.24
C THR A 219 4.64 22.08 24.05
N THR A 220 4.01 21.88 22.90
CA THR A 220 4.71 21.60 21.63
C THR A 220 4.80 22.87 20.77
N CYS A 221 4.46 24.03 21.34
CA CYS A 221 4.55 25.33 20.71
C CYS A 221 5.91 25.98 21.00
N ASN A 222 6.63 26.37 19.95
CA ASN A 222 7.93 27.05 20.08
C ASN A 222 7.83 28.58 20.23
N LEU A 223 6.62 29.13 20.36
CA LEU A 223 6.40 30.55 20.66
C LEU A 223 6.61 30.83 22.15
N ASP A 224 7.08 32.04 22.47
CA ASP A 224 7.32 32.49 23.86
C ASP A 224 6.04 32.46 24.70
N THR A 225 4.94 32.97 24.13
CA THR A 225 3.58 32.74 24.63
C THR A 225 2.95 31.61 23.83
N PRO A 226 2.88 30.37 24.35
CA PRO A 226 2.38 29.27 23.57
C PRO A 226 0.85 29.32 23.45
N HIS A 227 0.31 28.97 22.27
CA HIS A 227 -1.14 28.91 22.04
C HIS A 227 -1.86 27.96 23.02
N PHE A 228 -1.15 26.95 23.50
CA PHE A 228 -1.63 26.06 24.55
C PHE A 228 -0.47 25.56 25.38
N ALA A 229 -0.71 25.29 26.65
CA ALA A 229 0.27 24.65 27.51
C ALA A 229 -0.44 23.86 28.61
N PHE A 230 0.25 22.89 29.16
CA PHE A 230 -0.17 22.19 30.34
C PHE A 230 0.61 22.68 31.54
N ARG A 231 -0.09 23.03 32.61
CA ARG A 231 0.54 23.44 33.87
C ARG A 231 0.45 22.35 34.91
N ALA A 232 1.55 22.12 35.60
CA ALA A 232 1.64 21.23 36.74
C ALA A 232 2.56 21.81 37.81
N ASN A 233 2.21 21.59 39.08
CA ASN A 233 3.03 22.11 40.19
C ASN A 233 4.35 21.33 40.35
N LYS A 234 4.35 20.03 40.06
CA LYS A 234 5.50 19.14 40.18
C LYS A 234 5.58 18.26 38.94
N MET A 235 6.76 18.13 38.36
CA MET A 235 7.03 17.23 37.25
C MET A 235 8.39 16.55 37.41
N LYS A 236 8.46 15.26 37.09
CA LYS A 236 9.71 14.50 36.98
C LYS A 236 9.93 14.16 35.51
N MET A 237 11.09 14.50 34.98
CA MET A 237 11.53 14.12 33.64
C MET A 237 12.73 13.20 33.74
N VAL A 238 12.65 12.07 33.04
CA VAL A 238 13.75 11.16 32.83
C VAL A 238 14.13 11.25 31.35
N SER A 239 15.28 11.85 31.07
CA SER A 239 15.75 12.11 29.71
C SER A 239 15.68 10.84 28.84
N GLN A 240 15.19 10.99 27.61
CA GLN A 240 14.99 9.92 26.61
C GLN A 240 14.08 8.74 27.04
N LYS A 241 13.34 8.87 28.15
CA LYS A 241 12.48 7.79 28.67
C LYS A 241 11.04 8.24 28.85
N LEU A 242 10.78 9.11 29.82
CA LEU A 242 9.41 9.53 30.16
C LEU A 242 9.39 10.82 30.98
N ALA A 243 8.27 11.54 30.93
CA ALA A 243 7.93 12.62 31.84
C ALA A 243 6.62 12.30 32.57
N ILE A 244 6.60 12.50 33.89
CA ILE A 244 5.42 12.32 34.75
C ILE A 244 5.15 13.63 35.47
N SER A 245 3.93 14.14 35.33
CA SER A 245 3.47 15.28 36.10
C SER A 245 2.60 14.83 37.28
N GLY A 246 2.55 15.64 38.33
CA GLY A 246 1.44 15.59 39.29
C GLY A 246 0.14 16.12 38.68
N PRO A 247 -0.81 16.59 39.52
CA PRO A 247 -2.04 17.19 39.05
C PRO A 247 -1.78 18.29 38.02
N ILE A 248 -2.49 18.19 36.91
CA ILE A 248 -2.21 18.92 35.67
C ILE A 248 -3.52 19.41 35.06
N HIS A 249 -3.51 20.62 34.53
CA HIS A 249 -4.61 21.20 33.76
C HIS A 249 -4.09 21.82 32.45
N PRO A 250 -4.89 21.79 31.37
CA PRO A 250 -4.58 22.50 30.14
C PRO A 250 -4.96 23.99 30.24
N GLU A 251 -4.17 24.82 29.58
CA GLU A 251 -4.44 26.24 29.34
C GLU A 251 -4.36 26.51 27.84
N PHE A 252 -5.27 27.33 27.32
CA PHE A 252 -5.28 27.80 25.93
C PHE A 252 -5.22 29.31 25.92
N GLU A 253 -4.27 29.89 25.19
CA GLU A 253 -4.01 31.34 25.17
C GLU A 253 -3.90 31.93 26.60
N GLY A 254 -3.32 31.16 27.54
CA GLY A 254 -3.20 31.53 28.95
C GLY A 254 -4.47 31.40 29.80
N VAL A 255 -5.58 30.92 29.22
CA VAL A 255 -6.84 30.70 29.94
C VAL A 255 -6.93 29.24 30.41
N PRO A 256 -7.05 28.97 31.72
CA PRO A 256 -7.16 27.62 32.24
C PRO A 256 -8.52 27.00 31.91
N VAL A 257 -8.48 25.77 31.39
CA VAL A 257 -9.67 24.94 31.23
C VAL A 257 -9.99 24.30 32.58
N PRO A 258 -11.25 24.30 33.04
CA PRO A 258 -11.64 23.76 34.35
C PRO A 258 -11.66 22.22 34.36
N VAL A 259 -10.57 21.59 33.94
CA VAL A 259 -10.37 20.14 33.91
C VAL A 259 -9.01 19.84 34.52
N TYR A 260 -9.02 19.10 35.64
CA TYR A 260 -7.81 18.64 36.31
C TYR A 260 -7.66 17.14 36.14
N ILE A 261 -6.50 16.72 35.67
CA ILE A 261 -6.11 15.32 35.55
C ILE A 261 -5.18 15.01 36.73
N PRO A 262 -5.32 13.88 37.44
CA PRO A 262 -4.53 13.59 38.63
C PRO A 262 -3.02 13.47 38.36
N PHE A 263 -2.65 13.03 37.16
CA PHE A 263 -1.26 12.96 36.69
C PHE A 263 -1.23 12.92 35.15
N GLY A 264 -0.15 13.41 34.56
CA GLY A 264 0.14 13.28 33.14
C GLY A 264 1.29 12.31 32.91
N PHE A 265 1.19 11.46 31.90
CA PHE A 265 2.23 10.52 31.51
C PHE A 265 2.60 10.74 30.04
N PHE A 266 3.84 11.21 29.80
CA PHE A 266 4.33 11.55 28.47
C PHE A 266 5.56 10.69 28.15
N PRO A 267 5.44 9.66 27.29
CA PRO A 267 6.59 8.88 26.87
C PRO A 267 7.53 9.77 26.05
N LEU A 268 8.81 9.81 26.45
CA LEU A 268 9.88 10.53 25.73
C LEU A 268 10.77 9.56 24.92
N SER A 269 10.56 8.26 25.09
CA SER A 269 11.29 7.22 24.37
C SER A 269 10.91 7.21 22.90
N GLN A 270 11.91 7.32 22.02
CA GLN A 270 11.72 7.16 20.58
C GLN A 270 11.85 5.69 20.18
N GLY A 271 11.03 5.27 19.21
CA GLY A 271 11.03 3.92 18.66
C GLY A 271 10.09 2.92 19.34
N ARG A 272 10.16 1.66 18.88
CA ARG A 272 9.21 0.59 19.24
C ARG A 272 9.42 0.09 20.67
N HIS A 273 8.46 0.34 21.57
CA HIS A 273 8.50 -0.09 22.97
C HIS A 273 7.11 -0.54 23.45
N SER A 274 7.05 -1.43 24.45
CA SER A 274 5.77 -1.90 24.98
C SER A 274 5.11 -0.83 25.86
N GLY A 275 3.79 -0.67 25.77
CA GLY A 275 3.07 0.38 26.49
C GLY A 275 1.56 0.29 26.37
N ILE A 276 0.87 1.04 27.24
CA ILE A 276 -0.58 1.22 27.16
C ILE A 276 -0.86 2.17 25.99
N LEU A 277 -1.88 1.84 25.20
CA LEU A 277 -2.37 2.65 24.11
C LEU A 277 -3.48 3.57 24.63
N PRO A 278 -3.43 4.88 24.33
CA PRO A 278 -4.41 5.83 24.82
C PRO A 278 -5.79 5.54 24.20
N PRO A 279 -6.85 5.47 25.02
CA PRO A 279 -8.20 5.34 24.51
C PRO A 279 -8.72 6.69 23.98
N GLN A 280 -9.83 6.65 23.25
CA GLN A 280 -10.48 7.80 22.67
C GLN A 280 -11.97 7.75 22.98
N PHE A 281 -12.55 8.90 23.31
CA PHE A 281 -13.97 9.02 23.51
C PHE A 281 -14.67 9.21 22.16
N SER A 282 -15.68 8.38 21.90
CA SER A 282 -16.53 8.45 20.72
C SER A 282 -17.98 8.63 21.14
N GLN A 283 -18.79 9.27 20.30
CA GLN A 283 -20.24 9.31 20.47
C GLN A 283 -20.91 8.75 19.22
N SER A 284 -21.82 7.81 19.40
CA SER A 284 -22.65 7.23 18.35
C SER A 284 -24.10 7.23 18.80
N GLU A 285 -25.04 7.53 17.90
CA GLU A 285 -26.46 7.41 18.22
C GLU A 285 -26.87 5.93 18.38
N GLN A 286 -26.27 5.03 17.61
CA GLN A 286 -26.61 3.60 17.64
C GLN A 286 -25.95 2.84 18.80
N PHE A 287 -24.75 3.25 19.22
CA PHE A 287 -23.95 2.58 20.26
C PHE A 287 -23.81 3.39 21.57
N GLY A 288 -24.28 4.64 21.58
CA GLY A 288 -24.15 5.57 22.71
C GLY A 288 -22.74 6.17 22.82
N LEU A 289 -22.35 6.54 24.03
CA LEU A 289 -20.97 6.94 24.35
C LEU A 289 -20.04 5.72 24.26
N GLY A 290 -18.88 5.87 23.65
CA GLY A 290 -17.88 4.82 23.50
C GLY A 290 -16.51 5.25 24.01
N LEU A 291 -15.77 4.27 24.55
CA LEU A 291 -14.35 4.35 24.82
C LEU A 291 -13.65 3.39 23.85
N GLU A 292 -13.11 3.94 22.78
CA GLU A 292 -12.49 3.20 21.68
C GLU A 292 -10.96 3.17 21.81
N GLY A 293 -10.32 2.11 21.33
CA GLY A 293 -8.86 2.04 21.24
C GLY A 293 -8.13 1.78 22.55
N LEU A 294 -8.84 1.49 23.65
CA LEU A 294 -8.23 1.04 24.91
C LEU A 294 -7.39 -0.21 24.64
N GLY A 295 -6.08 -0.16 24.83
CA GLY A 295 -5.25 -1.27 24.43
C GLY A 295 -3.88 -1.32 25.08
N TYR A 296 -3.16 -2.39 24.76
CA TYR A 296 -1.79 -2.61 25.17
C TYR A 296 -0.98 -3.11 23.98
N TYR A 297 0.14 -2.46 23.74
CA TYR A 297 1.11 -2.85 22.73
C TYR A 297 2.26 -3.60 23.39
N LYS A 298 2.51 -4.83 22.94
CA LYS A 298 3.54 -5.72 23.48
C LYS A 298 4.56 -6.08 22.41
N VAL A 299 5.80 -5.66 22.63
CA VAL A 299 6.96 -6.11 21.86
C VAL A 299 7.43 -7.44 22.43
N LEU A 300 7.33 -8.52 21.66
CA LEU A 300 7.74 -9.87 22.08
C LEU A 300 9.17 -10.19 21.63
N SER A 301 9.57 -9.72 20.45
CA SER A 301 10.95 -9.86 19.93
C SER A 301 11.30 -8.73 18.98
N GLU A 302 12.52 -8.75 18.41
CA GLU A 302 12.92 -7.82 17.36
C GLU A 302 12.03 -7.92 16.10
N TYR A 303 11.43 -9.08 15.84
CA TYR A 303 10.68 -9.35 14.60
C TYR A 303 9.19 -9.59 14.83
N PHE A 304 8.71 -9.58 16.07
CA PHE A 304 7.33 -9.94 16.41
C PHE A 304 6.80 -9.07 17.54
N ASP A 305 5.64 -8.46 17.31
CA ASP A 305 4.91 -7.66 18.28
C ASP A 305 3.41 -7.90 18.15
N VAL A 306 2.67 -7.55 19.19
CA VAL A 306 1.23 -7.79 19.29
C VAL A 306 0.54 -6.58 19.89
N THR A 307 -0.51 -6.12 19.21
CA THR A 307 -1.41 -5.07 19.68
C THR A 307 -2.72 -5.71 20.10
N LEU A 308 -3.14 -5.47 21.35
CA LEU A 308 -4.47 -5.82 21.84
C LEU A 308 -5.25 -4.52 22.05
N ARG A 309 -6.41 -4.35 21.42
CA ARG A 309 -7.30 -3.20 21.64
C ARG A 309 -8.72 -3.65 21.93
N SER A 310 -9.47 -2.81 22.62
CA SER A 310 -10.88 -3.00 22.92
C SER A 310 -11.63 -1.69 22.71
N ASN A 311 -12.84 -1.80 22.17
CA ASN A 311 -13.83 -0.72 22.17
C ASN A 311 -14.96 -1.12 23.10
N ILE A 312 -15.41 -0.21 23.95
CA ILE A 312 -16.50 -0.44 24.90
C ILE A 312 -17.52 0.68 24.72
N TYR A 313 -18.79 0.31 24.59
CA TYR A 313 -19.87 1.25 24.37
C TYR A 313 -20.87 1.23 25.52
N SER A 314 -21.44 2.39 25.85
CA SER A 314 -22.37 2.60 26.97
C SER A 314 -23.66 1.77 26.87
N TYR A 315 -24.10 1.41 25.66
CA TYR A 315 -25.22 0.48 25.44
C TYR A 315 -24.85 -0.99 25.69
N GLY A 316 -23.60 -1.29 26.05
CA GLY A 316 -23.10 -2.62 26.41
C GLY A 316 -22.47 -3.41 25.27
N GLY A 317 -22.35 -2.81 24.08
CA GLY A 317 -21.60 -3.38 22.96
C GLY A 317 -20.09 -3.31 23.21
N TYR A 318 -19.34 -4.28 22.72
CA TYR A 318 -17.88 -4.26 22.79
C TYR A 318 -17.24 -4.93 21.58
N SER A 319 -16.01 -4.52 21.26
CA SER A 319 -15.19 -5.12 20.20
C SER A 319 -13.79 -5.38 20.73
N LEU A 320 -13.22 -6.52 20.35
CA LEU A 320 -11.87 -6.95 20.68
C LEU A 320 -11.06 -7.06 19.39
N PHE A 321 -9.88 -6.43 19.38
CA PHE A 321 -8.95 -6.42 18.27
C PHE A 321 -7.63 -7.03 18.72
N LEU A 322 -7.20 -8.09 18.07
CA LEU A 322 -5.92 -8.73 18.28
C LEU A 322 -5.12 -8.66 16.98
N THR A 323 -4.03 -7.91 17.01
CA THR A 323 -3.17 -7.71 15.85
C THR A 323 -1.72 -8.08 16.12
N PRO A 324 -1.33 -9.33 15.86
CA PRO A 324 0.07 -9.72 15.72
C PRO A 324 0.68 -9.18 14.41
N THR A 325 1.87 -8.60 14.52
CA THR A 325 2.69 -8.20 13.37
C THR A 325 4.06 -8.84 13.43
N TYR A 326 4.54 -9.30 12.28
CA TYR A 326 5.84 -9.95 12.16
C TYR A 326 6.61 -9.46 10.94
N ARG A 327 7.85 -9.06 11.15
CA ARG A 327 8.68 -8.47 10.09
C ARG A 327 10.14 -8.80 10.28
N LYS A 328 10.75 -9.34 9.23
CA LYS A 328 12.20 -9.52 9.13
C LYS A 328 12.69 -8.92 7.82
N ARG A 329 13.53 -7.88 7.93
CA ARG A 329 14.07 -7.16 6.77
C ARG A 329 14.73 -8.13 5.78
N TYR A 330 14.46 -7.91 4.49
CA TYR A 330 14.95 -8.76 3.39
C TYR A 330 14.49 -10.23 3.44
N ARG A 331 13.44 -10.54 4.22
CA ARG A 331 12.86 -11.89 4.28
C ARG A 331 11.36 -11.88 4.13
N TYR A 332 10.63 -11.34 5.10
CA TYR A 332 9.17 -11.34 5.08
C TYR A 332 8.58 -10.21 5.90
N ASN A 333 7.33 -9.87 5.59
CA ASN A 333 6.52 -8.92 6.31
C ASN A 333 5.07 -9.41 6.32
N GLY A 334 4.45 -9.45 7.49
CA GLY A 334 3.05 -9.83 7.61
C GLY A 334 2.37 -9.23 8.84
N THR A 335 1.05 -9.12 8.74
CA THR A 335 0.16 -8.68 9.81
C THR A 335 -1.12 -9.50 9.75
N MET A 336 -1.66 -9.85 10.89
CA MET A 336 -2.93 -10.57 11.00
C MET A 336 -3.81 -9.81 11.99
N ASN A 337 -4.99 -9.37 11.56
CA ASN A 337 -5.94 -8.67 12.40
C ASN A 337 -7.15 -9.57 12.64
N LEU A 338 -7.36 -9.90 13.91
CA LEU A 338 -8.49 -10.69 14.39
C LEU A 338 -9.42 -9.76 15.14
N VAL A 339 -10.64 -9.62 14.64
CA VAL A 339 -11.66 -8.77 15.23
C VAL A 339 -12.84 -9.64 15.66
N TYR A 340 -13.22 -9.49 16.92
CA TYR A 340 -14.47 -10.02 17.44
C TYR A 340 -15.33 -8.87 17.93
N GLN A 341 -16.59 -8.86 17.54
CA GLN A 341 -17.52 -7.79 17.86
C GLN A 341 -18.80 -8.36 18.41
N ASN A 342 -19.23 -7.84 19.54
CA ASN A 342 -20.55 -8.05 20.10
C ASN A 342 -21.30 -6.70 20.05
N SER A 343 -22.03 -6.49 18.96
CA SER A 343 -22.82 -5.28 18.74
C SER A 343 -24.10 -5.34 19.54
N ARG A 344 -24.33 -4.31 20.36
CA ARG A 344 -25.61 -4.04 21.00
C ARG A 344 -26.04 -2.63 20.58
N ILE A 345 -26.98 -2.56 19.64
CA ILE A 345 -27.45 -1.31 19.03
C ILE A 345 -28.91 -1.08 19.35
N LEU A 346 -29.34 0.19 19.36
CA LEU A 346 -30.77 0.52 19.50
C LEU A 346 -31.58 -0.12 18.38
N SER A 347 -32.62 -0.86 18.75
CA SER A 347 -33.53 -1.51 17.80
C SER A 347 -34.50 -0.47 17.22
N SER A 348 -34.81 -0.61 15.93
CA SER A 348 -35.83 0.21 15.26
C SER A 348 -37.26 -0.28 15.51
N GLY A 349 -37.43 -1.42 16.19
CA GLY A 349 -38.72 -2.05 16.45
C GLY A 349 -39.23 -1.84 17.88
N THR A 350 -40.55 -1.87 18.07
CA THR A 350 -41.22 -1.64 19.38
C THR A 350 -41.14 -2.81 20.36
N LYS A 351 -40.65 -3.98 19.93
CA LYS A 351 -40.65 -5.22 20.74
C LYS A 351 -39.44 -5.38 21.66
N GLN A 352 -38.30 -4.79 21.29
CA GLN A 352 -37.04 -4.89 22.03
C GLN A 352 -36.28 -3.57 21.89
N GLU A 353 -35.67 -3.11 22.97
CA GLU A 353 -34.91 -1.85 23.01
C GLU A 353 -33.57 -1.96 22.27
N PHE A 354 -32.95 -3.15 22.25
CA PHE A 354 -31.65 -3.39 21.63
C PHE A 354 -31.59 -4.66 20.78
N ASP A 355 -30.90 -4.58 19.64
CA ASP A 355 -30.51 -5.72 18.81
C ASP A 355 -29.08 -6.16 19.14
N ASN A 356 -28.92 -7.44 19.48
CA ASN A 356 -27.62 -8.04 19.81
C ASN A 356 -27.13 -8.94 18.67
N THR A 357 -25.96 -8.63 18.10
CA THR A 357 -25.32 -9.44 17.05
C THR A 357 -23.85 -9.68 17.34
N LYS A 358 -23.42 -10.94 17.26
CA LYS A 358 -22.01 -11.34 17.36
C LYS A 358 -21.43 -11.55 15.97
N THR A 359 -20.31 -10.94 15.69
CA THR A 359 -19.61 -11.04 14.40
C THR A 359 -18.12 -11.16 14.62
N TYR A 360 -17.43 -11.71 13.62
CA TYR A 360 -15.98 -11.79 13.60
C TYR A 360 -15.44 -11.41 12.23
N SER A 361 -14.19 -10.97 12.20
CA SER A 361 -13.42 -10.71 10.98
C SER A 361 -11.98 -11.15 11.17
N ILE A 362 -11.45 -11.78 10.15
CA ILE A 362 -10.09 -12.26 10.05
C ILE A 362 -9.49 -11.64 8.80
N SER A 363 -8.48 -10.82 8.99
CA SER A 363 -7.66 -10.31 7.90
C SER A 363 -6.21 -10.74 8.11
N TRP A 364 -5.57 -11.24 7.07
CA TRP A 364 -4.17 -11.61 7.10
C TRP A 364 -3.49 -11.14 5.83
N SER A 365 -2.44 -10.35 5.99
CA SER A 365 -1.56 -9.98 4.89
C SER A 365 -0.16 -10.52 5.14
N HIS A 366 0.44 -11.08 4.11
CA HIS A 366 1.80 -11.59 4.15
C HIS A 366 2.48 -11.40 2.81
N THR A 367 3.75 -11.02 2.84
CA THR A 367 4.59 -10.89 1.67
C THR A 367 6.01 -11.33 1.99
N VAL A 368 6.61 -12.10 1.06
CA VAL A 368 8.03 -12.45 1.08
C VAL A 368 8.79 -11.48 0.19
N ASP A 369 9.96 -11.01 0.65
CA ASP A 369 10.87 -10.22 -0.19
C ASP A 369 11.45 -11.13 -1.26
N SER A 370 11.29 -10.78 -2.54
CA SER A 370 11.80 -11.58 -3.67
C SER A 370 13.33 -11.72 -3.65
N ARG A 371 14.05 -10.84 -2.95
CA ARG A 371 15.50 -10.95 -2.72
C ARG A 371 15.86 -12.08 -1.76
N ALA A 372 14.95 -12.49 -0.87
CA ALA A 372 15.20 -13.54 0.11
C ALA A 372 15.38 -14.91 -0.57
N ARG A 373 14.60 -15.15 -1.63
CA ARG A 373 14.63 -16.35 -2.47
C ARG A 373 14.32 -15.95 -3.93
N PRO A 374 15.32 -15.55 -4.73
CA PRO A 374 15.11 -15.17 -6.12
C PRO A 374 14.37 -16.26 -6.91
N GLY A 375 13.38 -15.84 -7.71
CA GLY A 375 12.52 -16.76 -8.45
C GLY A 375 11.48 -17.47 -7.59
N THR A 376 11.30 -17.14 -6.31
CA THR A 376 10.17 -17.59 -5.49
C THR A 376 9.44 -16.38 -4.91
N SER A 377 8.12 -16.40 -4.99
CA SER A 377 7.29 -15.41 -4.30
C SER A 377 6.17 -16.12 -3.54
N PHE A 378 5.82 -15.54 -2.39
CA PHE A 378 4.67 -15.96 -1.63
C PHE A 378 4.00 -14.71 -1.08
N SER A 379 2.70 -14.61 -1.35
CA SER A 379 1.87 -13.51 -0.88
C SER A 379 0.51 -14.04 -0.44
N ALA A 380 0.02 -13.55 0.68
CA ALA A 380 -1.33 -13.82 1.15
C ALA A 380 -2.04 -12.49 1.41
N ASN A 381 -3.28 -12.41 0.96
CA ASN A 381 -4.23 -11.37 1.32
C ASN A 381 -5.55 -12.08 1.61
N VAL A 382 -5.79 -12.39 2.87
CA VAL A 382 -6.99 -13.06 3.35
C VAL A 382 -7.87 -12.02 4.03
N ASN A 383 -9.15 -12.05 3.71
CA ASN A 383 -10.18 -11.21 4.28
C ASN A 383 -11.48 -12.03 4.33
N ILE A 384 -11.76 -12.57 5.51
CA ILE A 384 -12.92 -13.41 5.80
C ILE A 384 -13.65 -12.78 6.97
N SER A 385 -14.95 -12.56 6.85
CA SER A 385 -15.75 -12.04 7.95
C SER A 385 -17.15 -12.63 7.94
N SER A 386 -17.83 -12.57 9.09
CA SER A 386 -19.26 -12.85 9.15
C SER A 386 -20.02 -11.94 8.18
N THR A 387 -21.11 -12.42 7.58
CA THR A 387 -21.88 -11.69 6.56
C THR A 387 -22.44 -10.35 7.06
N LYS A 388 -22.73 -10.23 8.36
CA LYS A 388 -23.18 -8.98 9.00
C LYS A 388 -22.06 -8.11 9.57
N PHE A 389 -20.80 -8.55 9.53
CA PHE A 389 -19.69 -7.84 10.21
C PHE A 389 -19.56 -6.39 9.72
N ASN A 390 -19.42 -6.22 8.40
CA ASN A 390 -19.24 -4.90 7.79
C ASN A 390 -20.39 -3.94 8.13
N ALA A 391 -21.64 -4.39 8.08
CA ALA A 391 -22.82 -3.55 8.36
C ALA A 391 -22.87 -3.01 9.80
N LEU A 392 -22.15 -3.63 10.72
CA LEU A 392 -22.15 -3.29 12.15
C LEU A 392 -20.93 -2.44 12.56
N ILE A 393 -20.06 -2.05 11.63
CA ILE A 393 -18.93 -1.18 11.94
C ILE A 393 -19.47 0.23 12.24
N PRO A 394 -19.25 0.76 13.45
CA PRO A 394 -19.69 2.11 13.79
C PRO A 394 -18.96 3.13 12.91
N ASN A 395 -19.68 4.17 12.47
CA ASN A 395 -19.07 5.34 11.82
C ASN A 395 -18.28 5.03 10.53
N ASN A 396 -18.58 3.92 9.82
CA ASN A 396 -17.95 3.61 8.54
C ASN A 396 -18.97 3.27 7.43
N PRO A 397 -19.70 4.27 6.91
CA PRO A 397 -20.73 4.07 5.90
C PRO A 397 -20.26 3.36 4.62
N THR A 398 -19.00 3.54 4.23
CA THR A 398 -18.45 2.92 3.01
C THR A 398 -18.21 1.42 3.19
N LEU A 399 -17.70 1.00 4.35
CA LEU A 399 -17.52 -0.42 4.65
C LEU A 399 -18.88 -1.11 4.86
N ASN A 400 -19.86 -0.45 5.47
CA ASN A 400 -21.17 -1.04 5.78
C ASN A 400 -21.92 -1.58 4.55
N PHE A 401 -21.64 -1.04 3.35
CA PHE A 401 -22.20 -1.52 2.07
C PHE A 401 -21.25 -2.39 1.23
N SER A 402 -20.04 -2.64 1.73
CA SER A 402 -19.13 -3.58 1.07
C SER A 402 -19.64 -5.00 1.26
N ASN A 403 -20.33 -5.48 0.23
CA ASN A 403 -20.96 -6.79 0.22
C ASN A 403 -20.05 -7.89 -0.35
N THR A 404 -18.88 -7.56 -0.92
CA THR A 404 -17.98 -8.57 -1.49
C THR A 404 -16.67 -8.61 -0.73
N LEU A 405 -16.33 -9.78 -0.20
CA LEU A 405 -15.06 -10.05 0.48
C LEU A 405 -14.25 -10.99 -0.39
N THR A 406 -13.02 -10.61 -0.72
CA THR A 406 -12.13 -11.44 -1.52
C THR A 406 -10.87 -11.79 -0.73
N SER A 407 -10.38 -12.99 -0.94
CA SER A 407 -9.13 -13.47 -0.39
C SER A 407 -8.34 -14.17 -1.49
N SER A 408 -7.02 -13.98 -1.47
CA SER A 408 -6.11 -14.65 -2.39
C SER A 408 -4.81 -15.02 -1.66
N ILE A 409 -4.43 -16.28 -1.76
CA ILE A 409 -3.10 -16.76 -1.39
C ILE A 409 -2.43 -17.20 -2.67
N ALA A 410 -1.23 -16.68 -2.95
CA ALA A 410 -0.48 -16.97 -4.15
C ALA A 410 0.94 -17.38 -3.80
N TYR A 411 1.36 -18.50 -4.37
CA TYR A 411 2.73 -18.98 -4.39
C TYR A 411 3.18 -19.04 -5.84
N SER A 412 4.33 -18.47 -6.16
CA SER A 412 4.93 -18.64 -7.48
C SER A 412 6.39 -19.03 -7.39
N LYS A 413 6.80 -19.89 -8.32
CA LYS A 413 8.19 -20.32 -8.48
C LYS A 413 8.56 -20.30 -9.94
N THR A 414 9.57 -19.52 -10.26
CA THR A 414 10.15 -19.40 -11.58
C THR A 414 11.56 -19.98 -11.56
N TRP A 415 11.79 -21.00 -12.37
CA TRP A 415 13.10 -21.61 -12.54
C TRP A 415 13.81 -20.95 -13.74
N GLY A 416 14.52 -19.86 -13.45
CA GLY A 416 15.23 -19.06 -14.47
C GLY A 416 14.26 -18.43 -15.46
N THR A 417 14.51 -18.62 -16.75
CA THR A 417 13.67 -18.08 -17.84
C THR A 417 12.81 -19.14 -18.53
N LYS A 418 12.79 -20.39 -18.04
CA LYS A 418 12.22 -21.53 -18.78
C LYS A 418 10.89 -22.02 -18.22
N TYR A 419 10.76 -22.10 -16.90
CA TYR A 419 9.60 -22.71 -16.26
C TYR A 419 9.03 -21.77 -15.19
N ASN A 420 7.71 -21.69 -15.12
CA ASN A 420 7.00 -20.93 -14.12
C ASN A 420 5.83 -21.76 -13.58
N LEU A 421 5.75 -21.92 -12.26
CA LEU A 421 4.63 -22.52 -11.55
C LEU A 421 4.00 -21.45 -10.68
N THR A 422 2.69 -21.29 -10.78
CA THR A 422 1.90 -20.44 -9.90
C THR A 422 0.77 -21.26 -9.31
N ALA A 423 0.68 -21.31 -7.98
CA ALA A 423 -0.40 -21.91 -7.25
C ALA A 423 -1.18 -20.80 -6.53
N THR A 424 -2.49 -20.74 -6.74
CA THR A 424 -3.35 -19.77 -6.06
C THR A 424 -4.51 -20.45 -5.36
N ALA A 425 -4.93 -19.88 -4.24
CA ALA A 425 -6.17 -20.23 -3.55
C ALA A 425 -6.97 -18.94 -3.41
N ASN A 426 -8.15 -18.90 -4.03
CA ASN A 426 -9.01 -17.73 -4.04
C ASN A 426 -10.30 -18.03 -3.29
N HIS A 427 -10.81 -17.04 -2.59
CA HIS A 427 -12.11 -17.06 -1.94
C HIS A 427 -12.83 -15.74 -2.24
N SER A 428 -14.11 -15.84 -2.56
CA SER A 428 -15.01 -14.71 -2.80
C SER A 428 -16.31 -14.98 -2.07
N GLN A 429 -16.72 -14.05 -1.22
CA GLN A 429 -17.95 -14.13 -0.45
C GLN A 429 -18.81 -12.92 -0.74
N ASN A 430 -20.09 -13.16 -1.03
CA ASN A 430 -21.09 -12.13 -1.17
C ASN A 430 -22.00 -12.11 0.06
N ASN A 431 -21.91 -11.05 0.87
CA ASN A 431 -22.65 -10.88 2.12
C ASN A 431 -24.16 -10.72 1.92
N LEU A 432 -24.60 -10.25 0.75
CA LEU A 432 -26.03 -10.07 0.43
C LEU A 432 -26.68 -11.43 0.10
N THR A 433 -26.09 -12.19 -0.83
CA THR A 433 -26.61 -13.50 -1.25
C THR A 433 -26.20 -14.65 -0.32
N ARG A 434 -25.23 -14.40 0.58
CA ARG A 434 -24.58 -15.38 1.46
C ARG A 434 -23.90 -16.52 0.72
N GLU A 435 -23.55 -16.28 -0.53
CA GLU A 435 -22.85 -17.23 -1.38
C GLU A 435 -21.33 -17.10 -1.18
N ILE A 436 -20.69 -18.24 -0.99
CA ILE A 436 -19.24 -18.38 -0.85
C ILE A 436 -18.76 -19.21 -2.03
N GLN A 437 -17.87 -18.60 -2.81
CA GLN A 437 -17.18 -19.24 -3.93
C GLN A 437 -15.71 -19.38 -3.55
N MET A 438 -15.22 -20.62 -3.58
CA MET A 438 -13.84 -20.97 -3.30
C MET A 438 -13.24 -21.62 -4.54
N SER A 439 -12.02 -21.24 -4.85
CA SER A 439 -11.28 -21.79 -5.98
C SER A 439 -9.85 -22.09 -5.54
N LEU A 440 -9.65 -23.34 -5.09
CA LEU A 440 -8.40 -23.80 -4.49
C LEU A 440 -8.21 -25.32 -4.63
N PRO A 441 -6.99 -25.80 -4.98
CA PRO A 441 -5.90 -25.02 -5.57
C PRO A 441 -6.19 -24.73 -7.05
N ASN A 442 -5.78 -23.55 -7.51
CA ASN A 442 -5.59 -23.27 -8.93
C ASN A 442 -4.10 -23.33 -9.24
N LEU A 443 -3.71 -24.19 -10.17
CA LEU A 443 -2.33 -24.35 -10.59
C LEU A 443 -2.18 -23.84 -12.01
N SER A 444 -1.16 -23.03 -12.26
CA SER A 444 -0.76 -22.59 -13.58
C SER A 444 0.70 -22.90 -13.78
N PHE A 445 0.99 -23.79 -14.72
CA PHE A 445 2.34 -24.19 -15.09
C PHE A 445 2.61 -23.76 -16.53
N THR A 446 3.57 -22.85 -16.69
CA THR A 446 4.00 -22.32 -17.98
C THR A 446 5.44 -22.74 -18.25
N VAL A 447 5.65 -23.33 -19.42
CA VAL A 447 6.95 -23.52 -20.04
C VAL A 447 7.09 -22.45 -21.11
N ASN A 448 8.02 -21.52 -20.89
CA ASN A 448 8.35 -20.50 -21.89
C ASN A 448 8.88 -21.19 -23.15
N THR A 449 8.66 -20.55 -24.31
CA THR A 449 9.00 -21.11 -25.62
C THR A 449 10.42 -21.67 -25.65
N LEU A 450 10.51 -22.99 -25.81
CA LEU A 450 11.76 -23.71 -26.00
C LEU A 450 12.01 -23.85 -27.50
N TYR A 451 13.28 -23.73 -27.90
CA TYR A 451 13.70 -23.94 -29.28
C TYR A 451 14.44 -25.29 -29.38
N PRO A 452 13.73 -26.43 -29.45
CA PRO A 452 14.34 -27.76 -29.33
C PRO A 452 15.41 -28.05 -30.39
N LEU A 453 15.30 -27.42 -31.56
CA LEU A 453 16.25 -27.60 -32.66
C LEU A 453 17.40 -26.56 -32.64
N GLN A 454 17.38 -25.60 -31.71
CA GLN A 454 18.45 -24.61 -31.59
C GLN A 454 19.58 -25.18 -30.72
N PRO A 455 20.80 -25.34 -31.26
CA PRO A 455 21.97 -25.74 -30.46
C PRO A 455 22.27 -24.69 -29.37
N LYS A 456 22.76 -25.16 -28.21
CA LYS A 456 23.05 -24.30 -27.05
C LYS A 456 24.14 -23.28 -27.35
N ASP A 457 25.19 -23.70 -28.05
CA ASP A 457 26.32 -22.88 -28.46
C ASP A 457 26.45 -23.00 -29.98
N TYR A 458 26.31 -21.89 -30.71
CA TYR A 458 26.57 -21.87 -32.16
C TYR A 458 27.21 -20.55 -32.60
N THR A 459 28.15 -20.67 -33.53
CA THR A 459 28.82 -19.55 -34.21
C THR A 459 28.31 -19.49 -35.65
N GLY A 460 27.53 -18.46 -36.01
CA GLY A 460 27.00 -18.27 -37.38
C GLY A 460 25.57 -17.73 -37.43
N ILE A 461 24.96 -17.74 -38.62
CA ILE A 461 23.58 -17.29 -38.84
C ILE A 461 22.61 -18.40 -38.41
N SER A 462 21.61 -18.08 -37.59
CA SER A 462 20.57 -19.03 -37.16
C SER A 462 19.77 -19.52 -38.36
N LYS A 463 19.70 -20.85 -38.56
CA LYS A 463 18.83 -21.47 -39.58
C LYS A 463 17.35 -21.33 -39.19
N TRP A 464 16.46 -21.38 -40.18
CA TRP A 464 15.01 -21.18 -39.97
C TRP A 464 14.42 -22.21 -39.00
N TYR A 465 14.84 -23.47 -39.07
CA TYR A 465 14.32 -24.53 -38.19
C TYR A 465 14.81 -24.40 -36.74
N HIS A 466 15.90 -23.65 -36.47
CA HIS A 466 16.28 -23.30 -35.10
C HIS A 466 15.25 -22.36 -34.44
N LYS A 467 14.36 -21.72 -35.22
CA LYS A 467 13.30 -20.84 -34.73
C LYS A 467 11.97 -21.56 -34.48
N LEU A 468 11.94 -22.89 -34.55
CA LEU A 468 10.79 -23.69 -34.13
C LEU A 468 10.66 -23.59 -32.61
N GLY A 469 9.67 -22.84 -32.15
CA GLY A 469 9.35 -22.64 -30.74
C GLY A 469 8.23 -23.55 -30.29
N VAL A 470 8.41 -24.22 -29.15
CA VAL A 470 7.39 -25.04 -28.48
C VAL A 470 7.21 -24.52 -27.06
N GLY A 471 6.00 -24.08 -26.72
CA GLY A 471 5.62 -23.71 -25.36
C GLY A 471 4.63 -24.71 -24.76
N LEU A 472 4.38 -24.59 -23.46
CA LEU A 472 3.30 -25.31 -22.76
C LEU A 472 2.66 -24.37 -21.74
N ASN A 473 1.34 -24.27 -21.76
CA ASN A 473 0.56 -23.58 -20.74
C ASN A 473 -0.47 -24.57 -20.19
N SER A 474 -0.29 -25.00 -18.94
CA SER A 474 -1.22 -25.90 -18.26
C SER A 474 -1.88 -25.15 -17.11
N THR A 475 -3.19 -25.02 -17.13
CA THR A 475 -3.97 -24.51 -16.01
C THR A 475 -4.82 -25.63 -15.44
N VAL A 476 -4.85 -25.74 -14.12
CA VAL A 476 -5.73 -26.64 -13.37
C VAL A 476 -6.51 -25.75 -12.44
N ALA A 477 -7.83 -25.88 -12.46
CA ALA A 477 -8.70 -25.08 -11.64
C ALA A 477 -9.65 -25.97 -10.85
N ASN A 478 -9.90 -25.55 -9.63
CA ASN A 478 -10.89 -26.14 -8.74
C ASN A 478 -11.93 -25.08 -8.40
N GLN A 479 -13.19 -25.47 -8.28
CA GLN A 479 -14.27 -24.59 -7.90
C GLN A 479 -15.25 -25.28 -6.97
N ILE A 480 -15.59 -24.59 -5.88
CA ILE A 480 -16.57 -25.00 -4.87
C ILE A 480 -17.47 -23.80 -4.60
N ASN A 481 -18.78 -23.96 -4.77
CA ASN A 481 -19.76 -22.92 -4.48
C ASN A 481 -20.76 -23.46 -3.45
N PHE A 482 -21.00 -22.72 -2.37
CA PHE A 482 -21.95 -23.09 -1.33
C PHE A 482 -22.47 -21.83 -0.62
N ARG A 483 -23.58 -21.96 0.12
CA ARG A 483 -24.08 -20.88 0.98
C ARG A 483 -23.56 -21.08 2.40
N GLU A 484 -23.32 -19.99 3.12
CA GLU A 484 -22.78 -20.01 4.50
C GLU A 484 -23.55 -20.98 5.43
N GLN A 485 -24.88 -21.03 5.31
CA GLN A 485 -25.76 -21.88 6.12
C GLN A 485 -25.65 -23.39 5.80
N ASP A 486 -25.20 -23.74 4.59
CA ASP A 486 -25.15 -25.11 4.07
C ASP A 486 -23.73 -25.70 4.18
N PHE A 487 -22.86 -25.10 5.00
CA PHE A 487 -21.49 -25.55 5.18
C PHE A 487 -21.44 -26.96 5.79
N SER A 488 -21.01 -27.93 4.98
CA SER A 488 -20.66 -29.28 5.41
C SER A 488 -19.49 -29.78 4.58
N PHE A 489 -18.44 -30.27 5.24
CA PHE A 489 -17.23 -30.71 4.55
C PHE A 489 -17.49 -31.84 3.53
N SER A 490 -18.39 -32.78 3.84
CA SER A 490 -18.78 -33.85 2.90
C SER A 490 -19.51 -33.29 1.68
N HIS A 491 -20.41 -32.33 1.87
CA HIS A 491 -21.14 -31.67 0.79
C HIS A 491 -20.20 -30.82 -0.08
N LEU A 492 -19.19 -30.18 0.52
CA LEU A 492 -18.18 -29.43 -0.23
C LEU A 492 -17.35 -30.33 -1.15
N LEU A 493 -16.90 -31.49 -0.64
CA LEU A 493 -16.16 -32.45 -1.44
C LEU A 493 -17.03 -33.06 -2.56
N ASP A 494 -18.32 -33.28 -2.29
CA ASP A 494 -19.23 -33.85 -3.29
C ASP A 494 -19.59 -32.86 -4.41
N THR A 495 -19.72 -31.58 -4.08
CA THR A 495 -20.01 -30.49 -5.02
C THR A 495 -18.78 -29.86 -5.67
N MET A 496 -17.57 -30.23 -5.20
CA MET A 496 -16.30 -29.77 -5.76
C MET A 496 -16.17 -30.19 -7.23
N GLN A 497 -15.92 -29.20 -8.08
CA GLN A 497 -15.58 -29.42 -9.47
C GLN A 497 -14.11 -29.11 -9.69
N TRP A 498 -13.47 -29.89 -10.54
CA TRP A 498 -12.13 -29.58 -11.02
C TRP A 498 -12.03 -29.81 -12.53
N GLY A 499 -11.07 -29.15 -13.15
CA GLY A 499 -10.69 -29.40 -14.54
C GLY A 499 -9.24 -29.02 -14.78
N ALA A 500 -8.72 -29.40 -15.94
CA ALA A 500 -7.44 -28.91 -16.43
C ALA A 500 -7.54 -28.48 -17.90
N GLN A 501 -6.73 -27.51 -18.31
CA GLN A 501 -6.58 -27.08 -19.68
C GLN A 501 -5.09 -26.97 -20.01
N HIS A 502 -4.63 -27.77 -20.96
CA HIS A 502 -3.29 -27.78 -21.50
C HIS A 502 -3.32 -27.13 -22.89
N SER A 503 -2.40 -26.21 -23.14
CA SER A 503 -2.22 -25.56 -24.43
C SER A 503 -0.75 -25.65 -24.83
N VAL A 504 -0.49 -26.27 -25.97
CA VAL A 504 0.84 -26.45 -26.56
C VAL A 504 0.91 -25.60 -27.83
N PRO A 505 1.34 -24.34 -27.71
CA PRO A 505 1.63 -23.49 -28.86
C PRO A 505 2.95 -23.93 -29.51
N ILE A 506 2.89 -24.29 -30.79
CA ILE A 506 4.05 -24.55 -31.66
C ILE A 506 4.09 -23.44 -32.72
N GLN A 507 5.13 -22.60 -32.70
CA GLN A 507 5.28 -21.49 -33.64
C GLN A 507 6.60 -21.61 -34.37
N LEU A 508 6.62 -21.26 -35.64
CA LEU A 508 7.84 -21.14 -36.42
C LEU A 508 7.89 -19.74 -37.03
N SER A 509 8.90 -18.96 -36.62
CA SER A 509 9.14 -17.64 -37.22
C SER A 509 10.13 -17.79 -38.36
N LEU A 510 9.65 -17.73 -39.60
CA LEU A 510 10.50 -17.82 -40.78
C LEU A 510 11.33 -16.53 -40.94
N PRO A 511 12.52 -16.57 -41.56
CA PRO A 511 13.25 -15.37 -41.93
C PRO A 511 12.37 -14.41 -42.74
N GLN A 512 12.58 -13.09 -42.56
CA GLN A 512 11.83 -12.07 -43.29
C GLN A 512 12.05 -12.19 -44.80
N LEU A 513 10.96 -12.17 -45.57
CA LEU A 513 10.99 -12.05 -47.03
C LEU A 513 10.72 -10.59 -47.39
N GLY A 514 11.78 -9.79 -47.44
CA GLY A 514 11.66 -8.33 -47.57
C GLY A 514 10.94 -7.72 -46.36
N PRO A 515 9.88 -6.91 -46.55
CA PRO A 515 9.12 -6.30 -45.46
C PRO A 515 8.06 -7.22 -44.85
N ILE A 516 7.93 -8.47 -45.33
CA ILE A 516 6.89 -9.41 -44.93
C ILE A 516 7.48 -10.46 -43.98
N GLN A 517 6.83 -10.62 -42.83
CA GLN A 517 7.11 -11.67 -41.86
C GLN A 517 6.05 -12.77 -41.96
N ILE A 518 6.49 -14.00 -42.24
CA ILE A 518 5.64 -15.20 -42.33
C ILE A 518 5.83 -16.05 -41.06
N ALA A 519 4.73 -16.44 -40.42
CA ALA A 519 4.75 -17.21 -39.19
C ALA A 519 3.67 -18.31 -39.20
N PRO A 520 3.99 -19.53 -39.67
CA PRO A 520 3.13 -20.68 -39.44
C PRO A 520 3.11 -21.07 -37.96
N GLY A 521 1.96 -21.55 -37.48
CA GLY A 521 1.77 -21.99 -36.11
C GLY A 521 0.70 -23.07 -35.98
N ILE A 522 0.94 -24.01 -35.08
CA ILE A 522 0.01 -25.06 -34.65
C ILE A 522 -0.31 -24.82 -33.18
N SER A 523 -1.58 -24.85 -32.81
CA SER A 523 -2.01 -24.80 -31.41
C SER A 523 -2.77 -26.07 -31.08
N TYR A 524 -2.20 -26.90 -30.22
CA TYR A 524 -2.89 -28.07 -29.64
C TYR A 524 -3.43 -27.71 -28.26
N GLN A 525 -4.70 -27.97 -28.02
CA GLN A 525 -5.37 -27.75 -26.74
C GLN A 525 -6.01 -29.03 -26.25
N GLU A 526 -5.83 -29.37 -24.97
CA GLU A 526 -6.46 -30.51 -24.32
C GLU A 526 -7.12 -30.06 -23.02
N LYS A 527 -8.41 -30.38 -22.86
CA LYS A 527 -9.21 -30.09 -21.68
C LYS A 527 -9.53 -31.40 -20.94
N TRP A 528 -9.31 -31.41 -19.64
CA TRP A 528 -9.69 -32.50 -18.75
C TRP A 528 -10.87 -32.08 -17.87
N TYR A 529 -11.82 -32.98 -17.74
CA TYR A 529 -13.07 -32.79 -17.01
C TYR A 529 -13.20 -33.87 -15.94
N SER A 530 -13.70 -33.46 -14.77
CA SER A 530 -13.95 -34.32 -13.60
C SER A 530 -15.31 -35.03 -13.61
N ARG A 531 -16.21 -34.59 -14.49
CA ARG A 531 -17.57 -35.13 -14.59
C ARG A 531 -18.12 -34.98 -16.00
N ARG A 532 -19.10 -35.82 -16.32
CA ARG A 532 -19.89 -35.83 -17.55
C ARG A 532 -21.37 -35.72 -17.19
N LEU A 533 -22.08 -34.79 -17.83
CA LEU A 533 -23.52 -34.61 -17.69
C LEU A 533 -24.21 -35.31 -18.87
N THR A 534 -25.16 -36.19 -18.57
CA THR A 534 -26.00 -36.86 -19.58
C THR A 534 -27.45 -36.57 -19.26
N ARG A 535 -28.14 -35.94 -20.19
CA ARG A 535 -29.57 -35.64 -20.14
C ARG A 535 -30.30 -36.69 -20.94
N ARG A 536 -31.41 -37.21 -20.42
CA ARG A 536 -32.28 -38.16 -21.11
C ARG A 536 -33.72 -37.78 -20.88
N TRP A 537 -34.52 -37.82 -21.94
CA TRP A 537 -35.95 -37.58 -21.83
C TRP A 537 -36.63 -38.75 -21.10
N ASP A 538 -37.34 -38.44 -20.02
CA ASP A 538 -38.22 -39.39 -19.36
C ASP A 538 -39.65 -39.16 -19.83
N SER A 539 -40.13 -40.06 -20.70
CA SER A 539 -41.48 -40.01 -21.25
C SER A 539 -42.58 -40.28 -20.21
N ALA A 540 -42.26 -40.93 -19.09
CA ALA A 540 -43.23 -41.20 -18.03
C ALA A 540 -43.45 -39.97 -17.13
N ALA A 541 -42.38 -39.21 -16.88
CA ALA A 541 -42.43 -38.02 -16.03
C ALA A 541 -42.52 -36.68 -16.81
N ASN A 542 -42.57 -36.73 -18.15
CA ASN A 542 -42.60 -35.56 -19.05
C ASN A 542 -41.52 -34.52 -18.71
N LYS A 543 -40.31 -34.99 -18.39
CA LYS A 543 -39.18 -34.15 -17.98
C LYS A 543 -37.87 -34.65 -18.55
N LEU A 544 -36.93 -33.72 -18.72
CA LEU A 544 -35.56 -34.01 -19.11
C LEU A 544 -34.72 -34.28 -17.86
N ASP A 545 -34.41 -35.55 -17.60
CA ASP A 545 -33.63 -35.95 -16.43
C ASP A 545 -32.12 -35.82 -16.68
N THR A 546 -31.41 -35.18 -15.74
CA THR A 546 -29.96 -34.97 -15.82
C THR A 546 -29.24 -35.90 -14.86
N SER A 547 -28.34 -36.73 -15.40
CA SER A 547 -27.45 -37.62 -14.66
C SER A 547 -26.01 -37.11 -14.71
N VAL A 548 -25.28 -37.22 -13.60
CA VAL A 548 -23.88 -36.79 -13.48
C VAL A 548 -23.01 -38.00 -13.21
N SER A 549 -22.06 -38.29 -14.10
CA SER A 549 -21.04 -39.33 -13.90
C SER A 549 -19.70 -38.70 -13.60
N LYS A 550 -19.10 -39.04 -12.44
CA LYS A 550 -17.77 -38.55 -12.02
C LYS A 550 -16.67 -39.44 -12.60
N GLY A 551 -15.61 -38.85 -13.13
CA GLY A 551 -14.50 -39.57 -13.76
C GLY A 551 -13.55 -38.61 -14.49
N LEU A 552 -12.47 -39.14 -15.05
CA LEU A 552 -11.55 -38.34 -15.88
C LEU A 552 -11.96 -38.44 -17.35
N TYR A 553 -12.41 -37.33 -17.92
CA TYR A 553 -12.76 -37.24 -19.34
C TYR A 553 -11.87 -36.21 -20.02
N ARG A 554 -11.50 -36.46 -21.28
CA ARG A 554 -10.64 -35.56 -22.07
C ARG A 554 -11.32 -35.12 -23.36
N ALA A 555 -11.13 -33.87 -23.73
CA ALA A 555 -11.44 -33.34 -25.05
C ALA A 555 -10.21 -32.63 -25.60
N ASN A 556 -9.98 -32.75 -26.90
CA ASN A 556 -8.80 -32.23 -27.56
C ASN A 556 -9.20 -31.45 -28.80
N ASP A 557 -8.48 -30.37 -29.07
CA ASP A 557 -8.69 -29.45 -30.17
C ASP A 557 -7.33 -29.12 -30.79
N VAL A 558 -7.27 -28.99 -32.11
CA VAL A 558 -6.07 -28.53 -32.83
C VAL A 558 -6.45 -27.40 -33.77
N SER A 559 -5.60 -26.40 -33.90
CA SER A 559 -5.75 -25.37 -34.93
C SER A 559 -4.42 -25.09 -35.62
N PHE A 560 -4.52 -24.81 -36.91
CA PHE A 560 -3.42 -24.45 -37.79
C PHE A 560 -3.59 -22.98 -38.18
N SER A 561 -2.48 -22.25 -38.22
CA SER A 561 -2.47 -20.84 -38.56
C SER A 561 -1.25 -20.48 -39.41
N LEU A 562 -1.43 -19.53 -40.30
CA LEU A 562 -0.37 -18.91 -41.10
C LEU A 562 -0.53 -17.39 -41.01
N GLY A 563 0.31 -16.74 -40.21
CA GLY A 563 0.32 -15.30 -40.04
C GLY A 563 1.24 -14.60 -41.04
N LEU A 564 0.75 -13.52 -41.63
CA LEU A 564 1.46 -12.56 -42.46
C LEU A 564 1.37 -11.18 -41.81
N SER A 565 2.50 -10.54 -41.57
CA SER A 565 2.54 -9.18 -41.03
C SER A 565 3.58 -8.33 -41.76
N THR A 566 3.30 -7.04 -41.92
CA THR A 566 4.23 -6.06 -42.49
C THR A 566 4.03 -4.70 -41.83
N ALA A 567 4.97 -3.78 -42.02
CA ALA A 567 4.91 -2.41 -41.52
C ALA A 567 5.28 -1.44 -42.65
N LEU A 568 4.33 -0.57 -42.99
CA LEU A 568 4.49 0.50 -43.96
C LEU A 568 4.75 1.81 -43.21
N PHE A 569 5.78 2.54 -43.64
CA PHE A 569 6.18 3.80 -43.02
C PHE A 569 5.94 4.95 -43.99
N GLY A 570 5.05 5.87 -43.63
CA GLY A 570 4.86 7.15 -44.29
C GLY A 570 5.46 8.27 -43.45
N MET A 571 6.17 9.20 -44.09
CA MET A 571 6.64 10.44 -43.47
C MET A 571 6.25 11.61 -44.35
N PHE A 572 5.58 12.59 -43.77
CA PHE A 572 5.22 13.85 -44.40
C PHE A 572 5.97 14.99 -43.69
N ASP A 573 6.98 15.53 -44.34
CA ASP A 573 7.92 16.53 -43.81
C ASP A 573 7.88 17.87 -44.60
N LYS A 574 6.96 18.00 -45.56
CA LYS A 574 6.79 19.20 -46.40
C LYS A 574 6.17 20.40 -45.68
N PHE A 575 6.29 20.49 -44.35
CA PHE A 575 5.82 21.64 -43.59
C PHE A 575 6.81 22.81 -43.75
N GLY A 576 6.30 24.01 -44.06
CA GLY A 576 7.13 25.20 -44.24
C GLY A 576 8.00 25.54 -43.02
N LYS A 577 9.11 26.26 -43.22
CA LYS A 577 10.08 26.60 -42.16
C LYS A 577 9.47 27.37 -40.98
N LYS A 578 8.34 28.07 -41.18
CA LYS A 578 7.58 28.81 -40.15
C LYS A 578 6.50 27.97 -39.44
N SER A 579 6.25 26.73 -39.87
CA SER A 579 5.22 25.87 -39.28
C SER A 579 5.63 25.38 -37.88
N PRO A 580 4.71 25.33 -36.90
CA PRO A 580 4.98 24.72 -35.59
C PRO A 580 5.19 23.20 -35.68
N VAL A 581 4.62 22.55 -36.70
CA VAL A 581 4.86 21.14 -37.01
C VAL A 581 5.96 21.04 -38.07
N ALA A 582 6.97 20.20 -37.81
CA ALA A 582 8.09 19.95 -38.71
C ALA A 582 7.88 18.72 -39.58
N ALA A 583 7.33 17.63 -39.02
CA ALA A 583 7.03 16.42 -39.76
C ALA A 583 5.93 15.61 -39.05
N ILE A 584 5.15 14.85 -39.82
CA ILE A 584 4.21 13.85 -39.34
C ILE A 584 4.66 12.48 -39.87
N ARG A 585 4.74 11.49 -38.99
CA ARG A 585 5.02 10.10 -39.34
C ARG A 585 3.76 9.28 -39.12
N HIS A 586 3.37 8.52 -40.14
CA HIS A 586 2.28 7.54 -40.07
C HIS A 586 2.87 6.15 -40.29
N VAL A 587 2.61 5.23 -39.38
CA VAL A 587 3.01 3.83 -39.50
C VAL A 587 1.75 2.98 -39.61
N ILE A 588 1.62 2.22 -40.70
CA ILE A 588 0.51 1.31 -40.96
C ILE A 588 1.03 -0.12 -40.81
N ARG A 589 0.38 -0.92 -39.97
CA ARG A 589 0.75 -2.32 -39.72
C ARG A 589 -0.43 -3.22 -40.09
N PRO A 590 -0.55 -3.61 -41.37
CA PRO A 590 -1.54 -4.59 -41.76
C PRO A 590 -1.10 -6.00 -41.31
N THR A 591 -2.08 -6.79 -40.91
CA THR A 591 -1.94 -8.18 -40.50
C THR A 591 -2.99 -9.02 -41.20
N VAL A 592 -2.58 -10.16 -41.73
CA VAL A 592 -3.46 -11.16 -42.36
C VAL A 592 -3.09 -12.51 -41.77
N SER A 593 -4.07 -13.32 -41.41
CA SER A 593 -3.85 -14.65 -40.85
C SER A 593 -4.82 -15.63 -41.48
N VAL A 594 -4.32 -16.72 -42.06
CA VAL A 594 -5.14 -17.85 -42.48
C VAL A 594 -5.21 -18.79 -41.28
N SER A 595 -6.39 -19.26 -40.89
CA SER A 595 -6.51 -20.25 -39.83
C SER A 595 -7.54 -21.32 -40.16
N TYR A 596 -7.23 -22.54 -39.73
CA TYR A 596 -8.06 -23.73 -39.91
C TYR A 596 -8.13 -24.52 -38.61
N LYS A 597 -9.34 -24.81 -38.15
CA LYS A 597 -9.64 -25.67 -37.01
C LYS A 597 -10.60 -26.76 -37.46
N PRO A 598 -10.20 -28.05 -37.50
CA PRO A 598 -11.13 -29.15 -37.70
C PRO A 598 -12.08 -29.30 -36.50
N ASP A 599 -13.29 -29.80 -36.76
CA ASP A 599 -14.24 -30.12 -35.68
C ASP A 599 -13.86 -31.42 -34.96
N MET A 600 -13.11 -31.28 -33.87
CA MET A 600 -12.83 -32.38 -32.95
C MET A 600 -13.82 -32.43 -31.78
N GLY A 601 -14.66 -31.39 -31.64
CA GLY A 601 -15.61 -31.19 -30.55
C GLY A 601 -16.90 -31.98 -30.73
N ALA A 602 -17.35 -32.20 -31.97
CA ALA A 602 -18.64 -32.83 -32.29
C ALA A 602 -18.89 -34.17 -31.57
N LYS A 603 -17.86 -35.00 -31.37
CA LYS A 603 -17.96 -36.28 -30.64
C LYS A 603 -18.36 -36.14 -29.16
N HIS A 604 -18.24 -34.93 -28.61
CA HIS A 604 -18.58 -34.60 -27.23
C HIS A 604 -19.99 -34.02 -27.07
N TYR A 605 -20.77 -34.05 -28.15
CA TYR A 605 -22.16 -33.59 -28.18
C TYR A 605 -23.08 -34.71 -28.63
N TYR A 606 -24.34 -34.58 -28.25
CA TYR A 606 -25.41 -35.48 -28.62
C TYR A 606 -26.72 -34.70 -28.70
N THR A 607 -27.66 -35.24 -29.47
CA THR A 607 -29.00 -34.67 -29.62
C THR A 607 -29.96 -35.49 -28.79
N GLU A 608 -30.81 -34.84 -28.01
CA GLU A 608 -31.81 -35.48 -27.16
C GLU A 608 -33.14 -34.73 -27.24
N GLN A 609 -34.26 -35.44 -27.05
CA GLN A 609 -35.59 -34.85 -26.98
C GLN A 609 -35.74 -33.99 -25.72
N VAL A 610 -36.34 -32.80 -25.83
CA VAL A 610 -36.49 -31.85 -24.72
C VAL A 610 -37.92 -31.61 -24.27
N ASP A 611 -38.90 -32.03 -25.07
CA ASP A 611 -40.32 -31.87 -24.75
C ASP A 611 -41.19 -33.01 -25.30
N SER A 612 -42.45 -33.01 -24.90
CA SER A 612 -43.46 -33.96 -25.36
C SER A 612 -43.86 -33.80 -26.84
N PHE A 613 -43.49 -32.68 -27.48
CA PHE A 613 -43.78 -32.41 -28.89
C PHE A 613 -42.73 -33.00 -29.83
N GLY A 614 -41.66 -33.60 -29.28
CA GLY A 614 -40.61 -34.24 -30.05
C GLY A 614 -39.53 -33.26 -30.52
N HIS A 615 -39.48 -32.04 -29.98
CA HIS A 615 -38.39 -31.14 -30.28
C HIS A 615 -37.09 -31.69 -29.67
N THR A 616 -36.01 -31.59 -30.43
CA THR A 616 -34.70 -32.07 -30.03
C THR A 616 -33.73 -30.91 -29.86
N GLN A 617 -32.88 -30.98 -28.83
CA GLN A 617 -31.82 -30.03 -28.59
C GLN A 617 -30.47 -30.73 -28.55
N ARG A 618 -29.44 -30.04 -29.04
CA ARG A 618 -28.06 -30.51 -28.97
C ARG A 618 -27.44 -30.10 -27.63
N PHE A 619 -26.86 -31.07 -26.93
CA PHE A 619 -26.26 -30.90 -25.60
C PHE A 619 -24.80 -31.34 -25.59
N SER A 620 -23.98 -30.68 -24.77
CA SER A 620 -22.62 -31.15 -24.50
C SER A 620 -22.59 -32.05 -23.28
N TYR A 621 -21.72 -33.07 -23.32
CA TYR A 621 -21.38 -33.87 -22.15
C TYR A 621 -20.67 -33.07 -21.04
N PHE A 622 -20.12 -31.89 -21.35
CA PHE A 622 -19.32 -31.07 -20.43
C PHE A 622 -19.96 -29.72 -20.10
N ASP A 623 -21.28 -29.59 -20.28
CA ASP A 623 -22.03 -28.40 -19.87
C ASP A 623 -21.85 -28.12 -18.37
N GLY A 624 -21.63 -26.84 -18.03
CA GLY A 624 -21.43 -26.42 -16.63
C GLY A 624 -20.12 -26.89 -16.00
N SER A 625 -19.13 -27.30 -16.81
CA SER A 625 -17.75 -27.53 -16.37
C SER A 625 -16.92 -26.24 -16.32
N ILE A 626 -15.82 -26.24 -15.57
CA ILE A 626 -15.00 -25.03 -15.31
C ILE A 626 -14.44 -24.40 -16.59
N TYR A 627 -13.94 -25.21 -17.53
CA TYR A 627 -13.35 -24.72 -18.79
C TYR A 627 -14.33 -24.69 -19.97
N GLY A 628 -15.62 -24.90 -19.70
CA GLY A 628 -16.67 -25.05 -20.70
C GLY A 628 -16.47 -26.26 -21.63
N PRO A 629 -17.48 -26.57 -22.44
CA PRO A 629 -17.37 -27.64 -23.43
C PRO A 629 -16.33 -27.30 -24.52
N PRO A 630 -15.78 -28.31 -25.23
CA PRO A 630 -14.99 -28.08 -26.43
C PRO A 630 -15.88 -27.44 -27.50
N SER A 631 -15.36 -26.49 -28.28
CA SER A 631 -16.20 -25.84 -29.29
C SER A 631 -16.44 -26.78 -30.48
N GLU A 632 -17.70 -26.96 -30.87
CA GLU A 632 -18.07 -27.63 -32.13
C GLU A 632 -17.85 -26.69 -33.33
N GLY A 633 -17.85 -27.28 -34.52
CA GLY A 633 -17.76 -26.58 -35.79
C GLY A 633 -16.34 -26.58 -36.35
N THR A 634 -16.28 -26.71 -37.67
CA THR A 634 -15.04 -26.49 -38.42
C THR A 634 -14.91 -25.01 -38.71
N PHE A 635 -13.74 -24.43 -38.44
CA PHE A 635 -13.42 -23.07 -38.84
C PHE A 635 -12.37 -23.10 -39.93
N GLY A 636 -12.57 -22.32 -40.99
CA GLY A 636 -11.59 -22.13 -42.04
C GLY A 636 -11.74 -20.73 -42.59
N GLY A 637 -10.83 -19.83 -42.23
CA GLY A 637 -11.05 -18.42 -42.45
C GLY A 637 -9.78 -17.58 -42.52
N ILE A 638 -9.94 -16.37 -43.04
CA ILE A 638 -8.91 -15.34 -43.06
C ILE A 638 -9.26 -14.27 -42.02
N GLY A 639 -8.41 -14.13 -41.01
CA GLY A 639 -8.38 -12.97 -40.11
C GLY A 639 -7.58 -11.84 -40.74
N PHE A 640 -8.04 -10.60 -40.61
CA PHE A 640 -7.35 -9.42 -41.11
C PHE A 640 -7.52 -8.24 -40.17
N GLY A 641 -6.52 -7.36 -40.15
CA GLY A 641 -6.57 -6.16 -39.34
C GLY A 641 -5.50 -5.15 -39.72
N ILE A 642 -5.74 -3.90 -39.34
CA ILE A 642 -4.82 -2.78 -39.60
C ILE A 642 -4.65 -2.00 -38.30
N ASP A 643 -3.40 -1.82 -37.85
CA ASP A 643 -3.02 -0.90 -36.78
C ASP A 643 -2.31 0.32 -37.37
N ASN A 644 -2.72 1.52 -36.95
CA ASN A 644 -2.13 2.77 -37.40
C ASN A 644 -1.59 3.57 -36.22
N ASN A 645 -0.37 4.07 -36.33
CA ASN A 645 0.24 4.98 -35.36
C ASN A 645 0.62 6.30 -36.04
N ILE A 646 0.27 7.44 -35.43
CA ILE A 646 0.58 8.78 -35.93
C ILE A 646 1.36 9.57 -34.88
N GLU A 647 2.56 10.00 -35.27
CA GLU A 647 3.48 10.80 -34.47
C GLU A 647 3.82 12.10 -35.19
N ALA A 648 4.08 13.18 -34.46
CA ALA A 648 4.54 14.44 -35.02
C ALA A 648 5.81 14.94 -34.36
N LYS A 649 6.67 15.62 -35.12
CA LYS A 649 7.76 16.44 -34.60
C LYS A 649 7.30 17.90 -34.61
N VAL A 650 7.32 18.55 -33.46
CA VAL A 650 6.96 19.97 -33.30
C VAL A 650 8.17 20.80 -32.90
N ARG A 651 8.23 22.04 -33.38
CA ARG A 651 9.31 22.98 -33.07
C ARG A 651 9.06 23.62 -31.70
N SER A 652 9.98 23.41 -30.76
CA SER A 652 9.98 24.04 -29.45
C SER A 652 10.58 25.44 -29.54
N LYS A 653 9.87 26.45 -28.99
CA LYS A 653 10.38 27.83 -28.89
C LYS A 653 11.32 28.04 -27.70
N LYS A 654 11.36 27.11 -26.74
CA LYS A 654 12.04 27.28 -25.44
C LYS A 654 13.21 26.32 -25.21
N ASP A 655 13.32 25.26 -26.01
CA ASP A 655 14.31 24.19 -25.81
C ASP A 655 15.26 24.17 -27.01
N THR A 656 16.55 24.38 -26.77
CA THR A 656 17.61 24.35 -27.79
C THR A 656 18.22 22.95 -27.94
N ALA A 657 17.87 21.99 -27.07
CA ALA A 657 18.31 20.61 -27.22
C ALA A 657 17.68 19.95 -28.46
N ASN A 658 18.43 19.10 -29.16
CA ASN A 658 18.01 18.39 -30.37
C ASN A 658 17.48 19.29 -31.51
N GLY A 659 18.11 20.47 -31.72
CA GLY A 659 17.75 21.38 -32.81
C GLY A 659 16.35 22.00 -32.66
N GLY A 660 15.82 22.06 -31.43
CA GLY A 660 14.52 22.63 -31.13
C GLY A 660 13.33 21.79 -31.61
N LEU A 661 13.49 20.48 -31.80
CA LEU A 661 12.41 19.58 -32.22
C LEU A 661 11.99 18.65 -31.07
N LYS A 662 10.74 18.78 -30.62
CA LYS A 662 10.09 17.86 -29.68
C LYS A 662 9.22 16.85 -30.43
N LYS A 663 9.40 15.55 -30.16
CA LYS A 663 8.51 14.49 -30.66
C LYS A 663 7.25 14.44 -29.78
N ILE A 664 6.07 14.46 -30.39
CA ILE A 664 4.78 14.30 -29.71
C ILE A 664 3.99 13.17 -30.36
N ARG A 665 3.23 12.43 -29.55
CA ARG A 665 2.35 11.34 -30.00
C ARG A 665 0.96 11.96 -30.23
N LEU A 666 0.38 11.73 -31.42
CA LEU A 666 -0.96 12.23 -31.75
C LEU A 666 -1.99 11.12 -31.63
N ILE A 667 -1.68 9.93 -32.15
CA ILE A 667 -2.50 8.72 -31.99
C ILE A 667 -1.56 7.54 -31.83
N ASP A 668 -1.66 6.82 -30.71
CA ASP A 668 -0.78 5.70 -30.38
C ASP A 668 -1.15 4.40 -31.10
N GLY A 669 -2.37 4.34 -31.61
CA GLY A 669 -2.95 3.17 -32.24
C GLY A 669 -4.40 3.43 -32.57
N PHE A 670 -4.76 3.40 -33.84
CA PHE A 670 -6.15 3.27 -34.25
C PHE A 670 -6.25 2.23 -35.35
N GLY A 671 -7.32 1.44 -35.34
CA GLY A 671 -7.36 0.28 -36.19
C GLY A 671 -8.63 -0.53 -36.05
N PHE A 672 -8.66 -1.62 -36.80
CA PHE A 672 -9.69 -2.62 -36.69
C PHE A 672 -9.14 -4.02 -36.90
N THR A 673 -9.86 -5.02 -36.37
CA THR A 673 -9.65 -6.44 -36.65
C THR A 673 -10.99 -7.10 -36.98
N SER A 674 -10.99 -8.03 -37.93
CA SER A 674 -12.15 -8.85 -38.32
C SER A 674 -11.65 -10.18 -38.92
N SER A 675 -12.55 -11.09 -39.24
CA SER A 675 -12.24 -12.34 -39.91
C SER A 675 -13.38 -12.79 -40.81
N TYR A 676 -13.06 -13.52 -41.87
CA TYR A 676 -14.03 -14.13 -42.77
C TYR A 676 -13.91 -15.65 -42.71
N ASN A 677 -14.97 -16.34 -42.31
CA ASN A 677 -15.07 -17.79 -42.23
C ASN A 677 -15.69 -18.35 -43.51
N PHE A 678 -14.90 -19.06 -44.32
CA PHE A 678 -15.34 -19.67 -45.58
C PHE A 678 -16.23 -20.90 -45.36
N ILE A 679 -16.19 -21.51 -44.18
CA ILE A 679 -16.89 -22.76 -43.87
C ILE A 679 -18.26 -22.52 -43.23
N ALA A 680 -18.52 -21.33 -42.67
CA ALA A 680 -19.81 -21.02 -42.05
C ALA A 680 -20.94 -20.96 -43.08
N ASP A 681 -22.12 -21.51 -42.73
CA ASP A 681 -23.31 -21.49 -43.60
C ASP A 681 -23.92 -20.08 -43.71
N SER A 682 -23.84 -19.30 -42.63
CA SER A 682 -24.34 -17.92 -42.53
C SER A 682 -23.40 -17.06 -41.67
N PHE A 683 -23.51 -15.75 -41.78
CA PHE A 683 -22.73 -14.79 -41.00
C PHE A 683 -21.20 -14.96 -41.15
N LYS A 684 -20.75 -15.20 -42.40
CA LYS A 684 -19.36 -15.50 -42.75
C LYS A 684 -18.34 -14.43 -42.32
N LEU A 685 -18.70 -13.15 -42.33
CA LEU A 685 -17.83 -12.05 -41.93
C LEU A 685 -18.06 -11.66 -40.46
N ALA A 686 -17.06 -11.89 -39.61
CA ALA A 686 -17.12 -11.52 -38.21
C ALA A 686 -17.26 -10.00 -38.01
N PRO A 687 -17.91 -9.55 -36.91
CA PRO A 687 -17.93 -8.14 -36.53
C PRO A 687 -16.54 -7.52 -36.46
N PHE A 688 -16.44 -6.25 -36.85
CA PHE A 688 -15.21 -5.47 -36.79
C PHE A 688 -14.99 -4.96 -35.37
N SER A 689 -13.89 -5.37 -34.74
CA SER A 689 -13.43 -4.78 -33.48
C SER A 689 -12.60 -3.55 -33.80
N LEU A 690 -13.15 -2.37 -33.50
CA LEU A 690 -12.53 -1.06 -33.69
C LEU A 690 -11.86 -0.62 -32.39
N TYR A 691 -10.70 0.01 -32.47
CA TYR A 691 -10.06 0.61 -31.30
C TYR A 691 -9.32 1.90 -31.65
N VAL A 692 -9.20 2.77 -30.66
CA VAL A 692 -8.41 4.01 -30.70
C VAL A 692 -7.74 4.19 -29.33
N ARG A 693 -6.43 4.45 -29.33
CA ARG A 693 -5.65 4.85 -28.15
C ARG A 693 -4.81 6.08 -28.49
N SER A 694 -4.81 7.07 -27.60
CA SER A 694 -4.00 8.28 -27.75
C SER A 694 -3.68 8.92 -26.41
N THR A 695 -2.39 9.20 -26.18
CA THR A 695 -1.90 10.08 -25.12
C THR A 695 -1.59 11.46 -25.72
N LEU A 696 -2.61 12.30 -25.85
CA LEU A 696 -2.47 13.65 -26.40
C LEU A 696 -1.69 14.54 -25.42
N PHE A 697 -0.64 15.17 -25.94
CA PHE A 697 0.21 16.15 -25.22
C PHE A 697 0.79 15.64 -23.90
N GLU A 698 0.96 14.32 -23.74
CA GLU A 698 1.44 13.69 -22.49
C GLU A 698 0.52 13.94 -21.28
N LYS A 699 -0.72 14.39 -21.48
CA LYS A 699 -1.65 14.80 -20.42
C LYS A 699 -3.03 14.18 -20.51
N ILE A 700 -3.54 13.98 -21.72
CA ILE A 700 -4.90 13.47 -21.94
C ILE A 700 -4.77 12.06 -22.51
N ASN A 701 -5.20 11.07 -21.74
CA ASN A 701 -5.28 9.68 -22.19
C ASN A 701 -6.69 9.40 -22.69
N ILE A 702 -6.80 8.99 -23.95
CA ILE A 702 -8.04 8.61 -24.61
C ILE A 702 -7.90 7.16 -25.03
N THR A 703 -8.85 6.33 -24.59
CA THR A 703 -9.01 4.95 -25.07
C THR A 703 -10.46 4.75 -25.47
N ALA A 704 -10.71 4.34 -26.70
CA ALA A 704 -12.02 4.01 -27.19
C ALA A 704 -11.99 2.64 -27.91
N GLY A 705 -13.08 1.89 -27.78
CA GLY A 705 -13.28 0.61 -28.44
C GLY A 705 -14.74 0.48 -28.88
N ALA A 706 -14.99 -0.22 -29.98
CA ALA A 706 -16.34 -0.49 -30.45
C ALA A 706 -16.38 -1.79 -31.25
N THR A 707 -17.50 -2.51 -31.19
CA THR A 707 -17.75 -3.66 -32.06
C THR A 707 -18.81 -3.29 -33.10
N MET A 708 -18.43 -3.29 -34.38
CA MET A 708 -19.31 -2.98 -35.51
C MET A 708 -19.73 -4.26 -36.22
N ASP A 709 -21.03 -4.56 -36.18
CA ASP A 709 -21.65 -5.72 -36.80
C ASP A 709 -22.02 -5.39 -38.26
N PRO A 710 -21.49 -6.11 -39.26
CA PRO A 710 -21.71 -5.78 -40.67
C PRO A 710 -23.11 -6.17 -41.17
N TYR A 711 -23.87 -6.94 -40.41
CA TYR A 711 -25.15 -7.52 -40.84
C TYR A 711 -26.36 -6.61 -40.56
N GLN A 712 -27.35 -6.71 -41.43
CA GLN A 712 -28.69 -6.15 -41.21
C GLN A 712 -29.40 -6.88 -40.07
N VAL A 713 -30.45 -6.25 -39.54
CA VAL A 713 -31.33 -6.88 -38.55
C VAL A 713 -32.79 -6.80 -38.96
N ASP A 714 -33.58 -7.76 -38.50
CA ASP A 714 -35.04 -7.75 -38.66
C ASP A 714 -35.71 -6.75 -37.69
N THR A 715 -37.05 -6.72 -37.73
CA THR A 715 -37.88 -5.88 -36.86
C THR A 715 -37.71 -6.18 -35.36
N PHE A 716 -37.28 -7.40 -35.03
CA PHE A 716 -37.05 -7.84 -33.65
C PHE A 716 -35.57 -7.68 -33.23
N GLY A 717 -34.70 -7.27 -34.15
CA GLY A 717 -33.27 -7.03 -33.92
C GLY A 717 -32.37 -8.25 -34.08
N TYR A 718 -32.87 -9.37 -34.60
CA TYR A 718 -32.07 -10.54 -34.96
C TYR A 718 -31.32 -10.28 -36.26
N ARG A 719 -30.12 -10.84 -36.37
CA ARG A 719 -29.30 -10.68 -37.57
C ARG A 719 -29.95 -11.37 -38.77
N ILE A 720 -29.88 -10.70 -39.91
CA ILE A 720 -30.21 -11.26 -41.22
C ILE A 720 -28.87 -11.43 -41.95
N ASP A 721 -28.68 -12.56 -42.65
CA ASP A 721 -27.46 -12.84 -43.43
C ASP A 721 -27.40 -12.01 -44.72
N LYS A 722 -27.43 -10.69 -44.56
CA LYS A 722 -27.31 -9.65 -45.59
C LYS A 722 -26.45 -8.54 -45.02
N TYR A 723 -25.50 -8.04 -45.79
CA TYR A 723 -24.64 -6.96 -45.31
C TYR A 723 -25.36 -5.62 -45.32
N MET A 724 -24.99 -4.73 -44.42
CA MET A 724 -25.57 -3.37 -44.36
C MET A 724 -25.27 -2.51 -45.60
N TRP A 725 -24.21 -2.84 -46.35
CA TRP A 725 -23.87 -2.17 -47.61
C TRP A 725 -24.52 -2.79 -48.85
N GLU A 726 -25.22 -3.92 -48.72
CA GLU A 726 -25.98 -4.51 -49.82
C GLU A 726 -27.31 -3.78 -50.00
N GLY A 727 -27.54 -3.21 -51.19
CA GLY A 727 -28.80 -2.56 -51.58
C GLY A 727 -28.84 -1.02 -51.43
N ASN A 728 -27.83 -0.39 -50.84
CA ASN A 728 -27.74 1.08 -50.66
C ASN A 728 -26.43 1.65 -51.24
N LYS A 729 -26.41 2.95 -51.58
CA LYS A 729 -25.16 3.66 -51.94
C LYS A 729 -24.15 3.54 -50.79
N PHE A 730 -22.89 3.27 -51.13
CA PHE A 730 -21.80 3.17 -50.16
C PHE A 730 -21.70 4.47 -49.32
N SER A 731 -21.79 4.33 -48.00
CA SER A 731 -21.68 5.43 -47.04
C SER A 731 -21.11 4.89 -45.73
N LEU A 732 -20.37 5.72 -44.98
CA LEU A 732 -19.85 5.35 -43.65
C LEU A 732 -20.95 4.88 -42.68
N LYS A 733 -22.19 5.37 -42.86
CA LYS A 733 -23.35 4.95 -42.06
C LYS A 733 -23.85 3.53 -42.39
N ASN A 734 -23.48 3.00 -43.55
CA ASN A 734 -23.93 1.71 -44.08
C ASN A 734 -22.84 0.62 -43.96
N LEU A 735 -21.73 0.89 -43.28
CA LEU A 735 -20.64 -0.07 -43.08
C LEU A 735 -20.93 -1.13 -42.01
N GLY A 736 -21.93 -0.89 -41.16
CA GLY A 736 -22.31 -1.79 -40.08
C GLY A 736 -22.87 -1.04 -38.89
N ARG A 737 -23.42 -1.80 -37.95
CA ARG A 737 -24.09 -1.31 -36.75
C ARG A 737 -23.19 -1.50 -35.54
N ILE A 738 -22.93 -0.43 -34.79
CA ILE A 738 -22.18 -0.55 -33.53
C ILE A 738 -23.08 -1.23 -32.49
N THR A 739 -22.63 -2.36 -31.95
CA THR A 739 -23.38 -3.20 -31.00
C THR A 739 -22.98 -2.94 -29.55
N ASN A 740 -21.70 -2.64 -29.33
CA ASN A 740 -21.15 -2.21 -28.07
C ASN A 740 -19.99 -1.24 -28.31
N GLY A 741 -19.66 -0.46 -27.29
CA GLY A 741 -18.49 0.39 -27.32
C GLY A 741 -18.19 1.00 -25.97
N ASN A 742 -16.95 1.45 -25.82
CA ASN A 742 -16.46 2.12 -24.63
C ASN A 742 -15.60 3.32 -25.03
N ILE A 743 -15.64 4.37 -24.23
CA ILE A 743 -14.79 5.56 -24.35
C ILE A 743 -14.36 5.90 -22.93
N ALA A 744 -13.06 5.98 -22.70
CA ALA A 744 -12.48 6.47 -21.46
C ALA A 744 -11.50 7.60 -21.76
N ILE A 745 -11.67 8.72 -21.08
CA ILE A 745 -10.84 9.91 -21.20
C ILE A 745 -10.40 10.28 -19.80
N SER A 746 -9.09 10.38 -19.57
CA SER A 746 -8.55 10.84 -18.29
C SER A 746 -7.50 11.92 -18.50
N THR A 747 -7.49 12.90 -17.61
CA THR A 747 -6.47 13.96 -17.57
C THR A 747 -6.14 14.32 -16.13
N SER A 748 -4.88 14.63 -15.89
CA SER A 748 -4.40 15.11 -14.60
C SER A 748 -3.54 16.35 -14.78
N PHE A 749 -3.92 17.42 -14.11
CA PHE A 749 -3.20 18.67 -14.05
C PHE A 749 -2.70 18.88 -12.63
N GLN A 750 -1.44 19.26 -12.50
CA GLN A 750 -0.83 19.59 -11.22
C GLN A 750 0.06 20.80 -11.39
N SER A 751 0.00 21.74 -10.45
CA SER A 751 0.98 22.82 -10.37
C SER A 751 2.38 22.28 -10.02
N THR A 752 3.43 22.91 -10.54
CA THR A 752 4.81 22.56 -10.16
C THR A 752 4.98 22.75 -8.66
N LYS A 753 5.44 21.70 -7.96
CA LYS A 753 5.76 21.76 -6.52
C LYS A 753 6.60 23.00 -6.23
N VAL A 754 6.18 23.81 -5.26
CA VAL A 754 7.00 24.91 -4.75
C VAL A 754 8.29 24.26 -4.24
N LYS A 755 9.41 24.55 -4.89
CA LYS A 755 10.72 23.95 -4.56
C LYS A 755 11.27 24.57 -3.27
N ASP A 756 10.64 24.28 -2.13
CA ASP A 756 11.31 24.47 -0.85
C ASP A 756 12.17 23.24 -0.55
N LYS A 757 13.41 23.28 -1.03
CA LYS A 757 14.41 22.21 -0.82
C LYS A 757 14.63 21.91 0.68
N LYS A 758 14.51 22.92 1.55
CA LYS A 758 14.67 22.78 3.00
C LYS A 758 13.48 22.06 3.67
N ALA A 759 12.25 22.35 3.26
CA ALA A 759 11.06 21.69 3.79
C ALA A 759 10.93 20.23 3.31
N ALA A 760 11.37 19.94 2.08
CA ALA A 760 11.39 18.58 1.55
C ALA A 760 12.40 17.67 2.28
N GLN A 761 13.60 18.19 2.59
CA GLN A 761 14.62 17.46 3.37
C GLN A 761 14.18 17.23 4.82
N GLN A 762 13.61 18.25 5.47
CA GLN A 762 13.07 18.11 6.84
C GLN A 762 11.88 17.16 6.92
N LYS A 763 11.03 17.12 5.89
CA LYS A 763 9.90 16.16 5.83
C LYS A 763 10.39 14.73 5.57
N GLU A 764 11.46 14.56 4.79
CA GLU A 764 12.08 13.25 4.53
C GLU A 764 12.87 12.72 5.74
N GLU A 765 13.46 13.61 6.56
CA GLU A 765 14.06 13.28 7.85
C GLU A 765 13.00 12.98 8.93
N ALA A 766 11.92 13.76 9.01
CA ALA A 766 10.80 13.50 9.93
C ALA A 766 10.08 12.17 9.61
N LEU A 767 9.90 11.83 8.33
CA LEU A 767 9.36 10.53 7.89
C LEU A 767 10.31 9.34 8.12
N ARG A 768 11.60 9.61 8.37
CA ARG A 768 12.59 8.59 8.76
C ARG A 768 12.67 8.40 10.28
N GLU A 769 12.34 9.43 11.05
CA GLU A 769 12.32 9.41 12.53
C GLU A 769 10.97 8.94 13.10
N GLU A 770 9.86 9.19 12.40
CA GLU A 770 8.60 8.49 12.68
C GLU A 770 8.83 6.98 12.43
N GLY A 771 8.95 6.24 13.52
CA GLY A 771 9.16 4.80 13.50
C GLY A 771 8.21 4.12 12.52
N ILE A 772 8.71 3.05 11.89
CA ILE A 772 7.96 2.25 10.93
C ILE A 772 6.61 1.86 11.55
N LEU A 773 5.55 2.58 11.15
CA LEU A 773 4.17 2.22 11.43
C LEU A 773 3.99 0.75 11.06
N THR A 774 3.37 -0.01 11.94
CA THR A 774 3.04 -1.40 11.61
C THR A 774 2.21 -1.42 10.33
N PRO A 775 2.28 -2.48 9.49
CA PRO A 775 1.48 -2.52 8.26
C PRO A 775 -0.03 -2.33 8.49
N GLU A 776 -0.53 -2.73 9.67
CA GLU A 776 -1.90 -2.43 10.12
C GLU A 776 -2.06 -0.94 10.40
N GLU A 777 -1.20 -0.30 11.19
CA GLU A 777 -1.28 1.15 11.41
C GLU A 777 -1.11 1.92 10.10
N GLN A 778 -0.30 1.44 9.17
CA GLN A 778 -0.18 2.02 7.83
C GLN A 778 -1.44 1.83 6.99
N GLN A 779 -2.07 0.66 7.01
CA GLN A 779 -3.34 0.43 6.30
C GLN A 779 -4.51 1.16 6.94
N ALA A 780 -4.60 1.15 8.27
CA ALA A 780 -5.56 1.89 9.05
C ALA A 780 -5.34 3.39 8.86
N GLN A 781 -4.09 3.87 8.85
CA GLN A 781 -3.75 5.26 8.57
C GLN A 781 -4.01 5.61 7.12
N LEU A 782 -3.75 4.74 6.13
CA LEU A 782 -4.11 4.99 4.73
C LEU A 782 -5.63 5.00 4.54
N ALA A 783 -6.36 4.09 5.17
CA ALA A 783 -7.82 4.08 5.17
C ALA A 783 -8.36 5.33 5.86
N TYR A 784 -7.76 5.72 6.98
CA TYR A 784 -8.08 6.92 7.74
C TYR A 784 -7.71 8.19 6.96
N THR A 785 -6.59 8.23 6.25
CA THR A 785 -6.17 9.33 5.37
C THR A 785 -7.12 9.45 4.18
N ARG A 786 -7.58 8.33 3.62
CA ARG A 786 -8.61 8.32 2.56
C ARG A 786 -9.97 8.81 3.06
N GLN A 787 -10.33 8.49 4.31
CA GLN A 787 -11.58 8.93 4.95
C GLN A 787 -11.50 10.37 5.47
N ASN A 788 -10.30 10.84 5.83
CA ASN A 788 -10.02 12.16 6.40
C ASN A 788 -8.92 12.88 5.61
N PRO A 789 -9.10 13.11 4.30
CA PRO A 789 -8.08 13.71 3.44
C PRO A 789 -7.68 15.12 3.91
N ALA A 790 -8.56 15.86 4.59
CA ALA A 790 -8.22 17.15 5.19
C ALA A 790 -7.15 17.08 6.30
N GLU A 791 -6.94 15.95 6.97
CA GLU A 791 -5.89 15.82 8.01
C GLU A 791 -4.49 15.63 7.42
N PHE A 792 -4.38 15.31 6.12
CA PHE A 792 -3.12 14.98 5.45
C PHE A 792 -2.87 15.85 4.21
N ALA A 793 -3.41 17.07 4.22
CA ALA A 793 -3.26 18.05 3.15
C ALA A 793 -1.78 18.37 2.86
N ASP A 794 -1.32 18.13 1.64
CA ASP A 794 0.01 18.59 1.19
C ASP A 794 -0.05 20.03 0.68
N PHE A 795 0.32 20.99 1.53
CA PHE A 795 0.33 22.42 1.18
C PHE A 795 1.39 22.79 0.13
N ASN A 796 2.32 21.90 -0.23
CA ASN A 796 3.40 22.20 -1.21
C ASN A 796 2.94 22.21 -2.68
N VAL A 797 1.77 21.65 -2.96
CA VAL A 797 1.15 21.63 -4.28
C VAL A 797 0.03 22.68 -4.27
N PRO A 798 0.20 23.83 -4.96
CA PRO A 798 -0.79 24.91 -4.93
C PRO A 798 -2.16 24.49 -5.43
N TRP A 799 -2.22 23.65 -6.45
CA TRP A 799 -3.45 23.04 -6.93
C TRP A 799 -3.18 21.77 -7.73
N SER A 800 -4.16 20.88 -7.69
CA SER A 800 -4.24 19.69 -8.54
C SER A 800 -5.68 19.46 -9.00
N LEU A 801 -5.85 18.94 -10.21
CA LEU A 801 -7.15 18.59 -10.77
C LEU A 801 -7.01 17.37 -11.65
N SER A 802 -7.77 16.34 -11.34
CA SER A 802 -7.93 15.13 -12.13
C SER A 802 -9.38 15.00 -12.59
N LEU A 803 -9.55 14.69 -13.86
CA LEU A 803 -10.84 14.49 -14.50
C LEU A 803 -10.79 13.14 -15.22
N SER A 804 -11.78 12.30 -14.97
CA SER A 804 -11.93 11.02 -15.68
C SER A 804 -13.37 10.86 -16.13
N TYR A 805 -13.56 10.70 -17.43
CA TYR A 805 -14.82 10.39 -18.07
C TYR A 805 -14.78 8.96 -18.58
N SER A 806 -15.82 8.18 -18.28
CA SER A 806 -16.00 6.87 -18.90
C SER A 806 -17.44 6.68 -19.35
N MET A 807 -17.57 6.20 -20.59
CA MET A 807 -18.83 5.83 -21.20
C MET A 807 -18.69 4.42 -21.74
N SER A 808 -19.69 3.59 -21.52
CA SER A 808 -19.83 2.30 -22.17
C SER A 808 -21.27 2.09 -22.57
N PHE A 809 -21.49 1.39 -23.66
CA PHE A 809 -22.81 0.93 -24.03
C PHE A 809 -22.73 -0.47 -24.62
N SER A 810 -23.78 -1.24 -24.40
CA SER A 810 -23.94 -2.58 -24.94
C SER A 810 -25.40 -2.83 -25.26
N ARG A 811 -25.65 -3.49 -26.39
CA ARG A 811 -26.99 -4.01 -26.69
C ARG A 811 -27.22 -5.32 -25.97
N GLY A 812 -28.23 -5.34 -25.10
CA GLY A 812 -28.74 -6.52 -24.42
C GLY A 812 -30.09 -6.92 -24.99
N PHE A 813 -30.45 -8.20 -24.81
CA PHE A 813 -31.78 -8.67 -25.12
C PHE A 813 -32.72 -8.32 -23.98
N LYS A 814 -33.94 -7.86 -24.28
CA LYS A 814 -34.90 -7.48 -23.26
C LYS A 814 -35.39 -8.71 -22.49
N PRO A 815 -35.66 -8.60 -21.17
CA PRO A 815 -36.15 -9.73 -20.37
C PRO A 815 -37.48 -10.33 -20.85
N ASP A 816 -38.29 -9.55 -21.57
CA ASP A 816 -39.60 -9.94 -22.11
C ASP A 816 -39.52 -10.59 -23.49
N TYR A 817 -38.31 -10.81 -24.00
CA TYR A 817 -38.02 -11.34 -25.33
C TYR A 817 -38.60 -10.54 -26.51
N SER A 818 -39.05 -9.30 -26.30
CA SER A 818 -39.67 -8.46 -27.33
C SER A 818 -38.68 -7.80 -28.28
N GLY A 819 -37.38 -7.89 -28.00
CA GLY A 819 -36.31 -7.37 -28.84
C GLY A 819 -35.06 -6.97 -28.06
N TRP A 820 -34.34 -5.97 -28.56
CA TRP A 820 -33.07 -5.52 -27.97
C TRP A 820 -33.20 -4.12 -27.38
N GLU A 821 -32.44 -3.86 -26.30
CA GLU A 821 -32.27 -2.54 -25.72
C GLU A 821 -30.79 -2.18 -25.62
N THR A 822 -30.48 -0.88 -25.72
CA THR A 822 -29.12 -0.37 -25.53
C THR A 822 -28.97 0.08 -24.08
N ILE A 823 -28.16 -0.64 -23.32
CA ILE A 823 -27.79 -0.27 -21.96
C ILE A 823 -26.56 0.61 -22.05
N THR A 824 -26.70 1.86 -21.63
CA THR A 824 -25.62 2.86 -21.61
C THR A 824 -25.28 3.21 -20.16
N TYR A 825 -23.99 3.24 -19.85
CA TYR A 825 -23.41 3.78 -18.63
C TYR A 825 -22.50 4.95 -19.01
N SER A 826 -22.66 6.09 -18.35
CA SER A 826 -21.84 7.28 -18.61
C SER A 826 -21.60 8.04 -17.33
N ASN A 827 -20.34 8.09 -16.90
CA ASN A 827 -19.93 8.70 -15.65
C ASN A 827 -18.78 9.69 -15.87
N LEU A 828 -18.85 10.79 -15.15
CA LEU A 828 -17.79 11.76 -15.01
C LEU A 828 -17.36 11.78 -13.55
N SER A 829 -16.07 11.63 -13.30
CA SER A 829 -15.46 11.78 -11.98
C SER A 829 -14.45 12.91 -12.00
N TRP A 830 -14.42 13.68 -10.92
CA TRP A 830 -13.42 14.70 -10.69
C TRP A 830 -12.84 14.56 -9.29
N ASN A 831 -11.57 14.89 -9.15
CA ASN A 831 -10.91 15.04 -7.88
C ASN A 831 -9.91 16.17 -8.02
N GLY A 832 -10.01 17.19 -7.17
CA GLY A 832 -9.11 18.32 -7.20
C GLY A 832 -8.99 19.01 -5.86
N ASP A 833 -7.88 19.70 -5.68
CA ASP A 833 -7.54 20.45 -4.50
C ASP A 833 -6.82 21.73 -4.88
N PHE A 834 -6.95 22.76 -4.05
CA PHE A 834 -6.23 24.01 -4.19
C PHE A 834 -5.97 24.66 -2.83
N ASN A 835 -4.89 25.43 -2.75
CA ASN A 835 -4.58 26.26 -1.59
C ASN A 835 -5.23 27.63 -1.77
N LEU A 836 -6.10 28.03 -0.85
CA LEU A 836 -6.62 29.39 -0.81
C LEU A 836 -5.55 30.37 -0.29
N THR A 837 -4.76 29.92 0.69
CA THR A 837 -3.56 30.60 1.22
C THR A 837 -2.51 29.55 1.59
N PRO A 838 -1.26 29.89 1.93
CA PRO A 838 -0.24 28.91 2.32
C PRO A 838 -0.65 27.98 3.48
N LYS A 839 -1.62 28.39 4.30
CA LYS A 839 -2.12 27.63 5.47
C LYS A 839 -3.54 27.10 5.30
N TRP A 840 -4.21 27.32 4.17
CA TRP A 840 -5.58 26.89 3.92
C TRP A 840 -5.67 26.10 2.63
N LYS A 841 -6.17 24.87 2.73
CA LYS A 841 -6.35 23.97 1.60
C LYS A 841 -7.79 23.49 1.50
N PHE A 842 -8.33 23.55 0.29
CA PHE A 842 -9.67 23.12 -0.05
C PHE A 842 -9.56 21.99 -1.06
N GLY A 843 -10.33 20.93 -0.88
CA GLY A 843 -10.43 19.87 -1.87
C GLY A 843 -11.86 19.42 -2.08
N MET A 844 -12.11 18.91 -3.27
CA MET A 844 -13.40 18.42 -3.69
C MET A 844 -13.23 17.21 -4.60
N ASN A 845 -14.14 16.26 -4.48
CA ASN A 845 -14.23 15.15 -5.39
C ASN A 845 -15.69 14.72 -5.55
N GLY A 846 -16.02 14.17 -6.70
CA GLY A 846 -17.38 13.77 -6.97
C GLY A 846 -17.54 12.91 -8.21
N TYR A 847 -18.74 12.37 -8.33
CA TYR A 847 -19.18 11.51 -9.40
C TYR A 847 -20.51 12.03 -9.93
N TYR A 848 -20.58 12.22 -11.24
CA TYR A 848 -21.78 12.64 -11.95
C TYR A 848 -22.16 11.57 -12.96
N ASP A 849 -23.39 11.07 -12.85
CA ASP A 849 -23.98 10.16 -13.83
C ASP A 849 -24.70 10.99 -14.89
N ILE A 850 -24.19 10.94 -16.12
CA ILE A 850 -24.71 11.73 -17.23
C ILE A 850 -26.06 11.21 -17.70
N LYS A 851 -26.36 9.92 -17.54
CA LYS A 851 -27.63 9.32 -18.00
C LYS A 851 -28.78 9.76 -17.11
N THR A 852 -28.58 9.76 -15.79
CA THR A 852 -29.60 10.21 -14.83
C THR A 852 -29.54 11.71 -14.56
N SER A 853 -28.58 12.42 -15.16
CA SER A 853 -28.30 13.84 -14.94
C SER A 853 -28.15 14.21 -13.46
N SER A 854 -27.59 13.30 -12.65
CA SER A 854 -27.52 13.45 -11.20
C SER A 854 -26.10 13.29 -10.66
N ILE A 855 -25.75 14.13 -9.69
CA ILE A 855 -24.54 13.96 -8.89
C ILE A 855 -24.78 12.79 -7.93
N GLN A 856 -24.01 11.72 -8.10
CA GLN A 856 -24.13 10.51 -7.29
C GLN A 856 -23.44 10.67 -5.94
N THR A 857 -22.29 11.35 -5.92
CA THR A 857 -21.56 11.67 -4.70
C THR A 857 -20.76 12.93 -4.91
N PHE A 858 -20.70 13.78 -3.89
CA PHE A 858 -19.89 14.98 -3.83
C PHE A 858 -19.37 15.14 -2.41
N THR A 859 -18.06 15.16 -2.27
CA THR A 859 -17.35 15.33 -1.00
C THR A 859 -16.43 16.52 -1.10
N MET A 860 -16.33 17.25 0.00
CA MET A 860 -15.50 18.43 0.17
C MET A 860 -14.68 18.27 1.43
N TYR A 861 -13.48 18.82 1.43
CA TYR A 861 -12.67 18.91 2.62
C TYR A 861 -11.96 20.25 2.72
N ILE A 862 -11.74 20.69 3.95
CA ILE A 862 -11.05 21.92 4.29
C ILE A 862 -9.97 21.57 5.32
N SER A 863 -8.75 22.00 5.06
CA SER A 863 -7.63 21.85 5.97
C SER A 863 -7.02 23.20 6.28
N ARG A 864 -6.76 23.47 7.56
CA ARG A 864 -6.08 24.69 8.02
C ARG A 864 -4.92 24.36 8.95
N GLU A 865 -3.74 24.86 8.60
CA GLU A 865 -2.56 24.81 9.46
C GLU A 865 -2.54 26.03 10.41
N MET A 866 -2.55 25.78 11.72
CA MET A 866 -2.53 26.80 12.78
C MET A 866 -1.26 26.68 13.63
N HIS A 867 -0.12 26.48 12.96
CA HIS A 867 1.23 26.38 13.56
C HIS A 867 1.42 25.14 14.46
N CYS A 868 0.81 25.11 15.64
CA CYS A 868 0.88 23.97 16.58
C CYS A 868 -0.36 23.08 16.53
N TRP A 869 -1.43 23.58 15.91
CA TRP A 869 -2.70 22.89 15.73
C TRP A 869 -3.00 22.74 14.24
N GLN A 870 -3.78 21.71 13.92
CA GLN A 870 -4.36 21.51 12.61
C GLN A 870 -5.86 21.33 12.74
N LEU A 871 -6.59 21.97 11.84
CA LEU A 871 -8.03 21.85 11.70
C LEU A 871 -8.34 21.13 10.38
N SER A 872 -9.24 20.16 10.46
CA SER A 872 -9.73 19.37 9.35
C SER A 872 -11.25 19.33 9.39
N ILE A 873 -11.88 19.61 8.26
CA ILE A 873 -13.32 19.50 8.08
C ILE A 873 -13.55 18.66 6.84
N ASN A 874 -14.31 17.56 6.96
CA ASN A 874 -14.74 16.73 5.84
C ASN A 874 -16.27 16.76 5.76
N VAL A 875 -16.81 17.06 4.59
CA VAL A 875 -18.25 17.18 4.37
C VAL A 875 -18.65 16.39 3.13
N THR A 876 -19.65 15.54 3.27
CA THR A 876 -20.29 14.84 2.15
C THR A 876 -21.72 15.36 2.03
N PRO A 877 -21.97 16.44 1.27
CA PRO A 877 -23.32 16.98 1.10
C PRO A 877 -24.21 16.12 0.19
N VAL A 878 -23.63 15.40 -0.77
CA VAL A 878 -24.36 14.55 -1.73
C VAL A 878 -23.69 13.18 -1.74
N GLY A 879 -24.49 12.13 -1.65
CA GLY A 879 -24.02 10.76 -1.53
C GLY A 879 -25.06 9.92 -0.80
N LEU A 880 -24.84 8.61 -0.77
CA LEU A 880 -25.70 7.68 -0.04
C LEU A 880 -25.81 8.03 1.45
N TYR A 881 -24.79 8.67 2.01
CA TYR A 881 -24.84 9.30 3.32
C TYR A 881 -24.35 10.73 3.27
N ARG A 882 -25.03 11.58 4.01
CA ARG A 882 -24.55 12.93 4.26
C ARG A 882 -23.77 12.94 5.56
N THR A 883 -22.53 13.41 5.51
CA THR A 883 -21.63 13.37 6.67
C THR A 883 -21.01 14.74 6.89
N PHE A 884 -20.81 15.09 8.16
CA PHE A 884 -20.02 16.25 8.56
C PHE A 884 -19.05 15.81 9.65
N ASN A 885 -17.77 15.87 9.36
CA ASN A 885 -16.69 15.56 10.28
C ASN A 885 -15.88 16.83 10.53
N PHE A 886 -15.64 17.12 11.80
CA PHE A 886 -14.80 18.21 12.27
C PHE A 886 -13.75 17.62 13.21
N THR A 887 -12.47 17.77 12.87
CA THR A 887 -11.36 17.35 13.70
C THR A 887 -10.41 18.52 13.94
N ILE A 888 -10.07 18.76 15.21
CA ILE A 888 -8.98 19.65 15.62
C ILE A 888 -7.99 18.85 16.46
N SER A 889 -6.70 18.92 16.13
CA SER A 889 -5.65 18.17 16.83
C SER A 889 -4.34 18.94 16.86
N PRO A 890 -3.47 18.70 17.86
CA PRO A 890 -2.10 19.18 17.82
C PRO A 890 -1.36 18.57 16.63
N LYS A 891 -0.45 19.35 16.03
CA LYS A 891 0.38 18.91 14.89
C LYS A 891 1.47 17.91 15.33
N SER A 892 1.96 18.05 16.55
CA SER A 892 2.98 17.17 17.14
C SER A 892 2.43 15.76 17.37
N GLY A 893 3.23 14.76 17.03
CA GLY A 893 2.87 13.35 17.21
C GLY A 893 2.66 12.97 18.68
N ILE A 894 3.44 13.60 19.59
CA ILE A 894 3.42 13.28 21.03
C ILE A 894 2.12 13.69 21.72
N LEU A 895 1.39 14.66 21.16
CA LEU A 895 0.14 15.21 21.68
C LEU A 895 -1.04 14.99 20.73
N ARG A 896 -0.86 14.21 19.66
CA ARG A 896 -1.89 13.99 18.64
C ARG A 896 -3.16 13.32 19.19
N ASP A 897 -3.04 12.61 20.31
CA ASP A 897 -4.16 11.99 21.01
C ASP A 897 -5.13 13.00 21.64
N LEU A 898 -4.71 14.25 21.85
CA LEU A 898 -5.58 15.37 22.26
C LEU A 898 -6.46 15.88 21.10
N ARG A 899 -6.88 14.97 20.23
CA ARG A 899 -7.77 15.28 19.11
C ARG A 899 -9.20 15.40 19.61
N ILE A 900 -9.88 16.44 19.16
CA ILE A 900 -11.32 16.59 19.30
C ILE A 900 -11.90 16.29 17.93
N ASN A 901 -12.59 15.15 17.83
CA ASN A 901 -13.29 14.75 16.61
C ASN A 901 -14.80 14.75 16.89
N ARG A 902 -15.55 15.45 16.05
CA ARG A 902 -17.01 15.40 16.02
C ARG A 902 -17.45 14.97 14.63
N THR A 903 -18.06 13.79 14.54
CA THR A 903 -18.67 13.30 13.30
C THR A 903 -20.18 13.24 13.48
N ARG A 904 -20.91 13.80 12.51
CA ARG A 904 -22.36 13.68 12.40
C ARG A 904 -22.71 13.00 11.08
N TYR A 905 -23.64 12.07 11.17
CA TYR A 905 -24.27 11.41 10.03
C TYR A 905 -25.69 11.93 9.93
N PHE A 906 -26.11 12.28 8.72
CA PHE A 906 -27.50 12.58 8.42
C PHE A 906 -28.00 11.42 7.58
N TYR A 907 -28.81 10.56 8.19
CA TYR A 907 -29.51 9.48 7.51
C TYR A 907 -30.69 10.07 6.74
N GLN A 908 -30.93 9.59 5.52
CA GLN A 908 -32.12 9.92 4.74
C GLN A 908 -33.30 9.06 5.14
#